data_AF-A0A0V1NF17-F1
#
_entry.id   AF-A0A0V1NF17-F1
#
_cell.length_a   1.000
_cell.length_b   1.000
_cell.length_c   1.000
_cell.angle_alpha   90.00
_cell.angle_beta   90.00
_cell.angle_gamma   90.00
#
_symmetry.space_group_name_H-M   'P 1'
#
loop_
_entity.id
_entity.type
_entity.pdbx_description
1 polymer ?
#
loop_
_entity_poly.entity_id
_entity_poly.type
_entity_poly.pdbx_seq_one_letter_code
_entity_poly.pdbx_strand_id
1 'polypeptide(L)'
;MLAFFNVLTLFLFNDLTAIVYKAPGQDNGKIIEANDAAAWNNGAQALSNRDQHSFAKALEHVVGDHQNVKFLAYNNAPPGVPSIKTKSNSKGVIILATNADSAAWIVHTVPGFPAAKTGYNWPVAENARGHLLICLTILESQINAIAASLLLVQPVIYYNDIPQTETAGMPYFNKLADGKISTLPPFTSRQTIRTQNANPVTVHIYSKSESSKYEIYKKVIVKVLKKTIKVWSRRDRILKGVCRGSQRHIRLIKSPAVVVDHNTNLEADITNWAVSDPGNIFCHIDKPYFKNQTREPAMALLALFFVVRLSHSQTSKCQNKPVYKAPGQNTSKIIFPTAAGAWDDGAQPLNNANQHSFAKALEHVVANNNNNIKFIAYNNVPPGVPSVKTKSNSKGVIILSTAANSAAWIVHTVPGFPTARTPYSWPAAENARGHLLICLTISESQINAIAASLLLVQPMVHYNDIPETETAGMPYFKKLAEGKVPTLPPFTSRRSIRTENAGGPVAVHIYSKSESSKYEIYKKVIVKVLKKSIKVWSRRDNILKGDCRGSQRHIRLIKSPAAINGHNTNLEADITNWAVSDPGNIFCHVDKPYFDHTPGQATGKIIEATAAAAAGNWQDGAALIANDGGHSFATALQHVVRENQNVKFLAYNNAPPGVPSIKTKSNSKGVIILSTTTDSAAWIVHTVPGFPAAKTGYSWPVAENARGHLLICLTISESQINAIAASLLLVQPVIYYNDIPQTETAGMPYFNKLADGKISTLPPFTSRQTIRTQNANPVTVHIYSKSESSKYEIYKKVIVKVLKKTIKVWSRRDRILKGVCRGSQRHIRLIKSPAVVVDHNTNLEADITNWAVSDPGNIFCHIDKPYFCFFSQIYHILKYQNVGVEMIMVTAIVYKAPAQPNGKIIFANAAGGWENGAVPFINDGGHSFAKAIEDAVGNNRDIKFLAFNNVPPRVPNLKTKSNSKGIIILSIAAATDSAAWIVHTVPGFPAAKTVYNWPLAENARGHLLICLTISESQLNAIAASLLLVQPVIYYNDIPQTETAGMPYFNKLAEGKIPTLPPFTSRQTIRTQDPRNPVTVHIYSKSESSKYEIYKKVIVNVLKKTIKVWSRRDRILKGVCRGSQRHIRLIKSPAVVVDHNTNLEADITNWAVSDPGNIFCHIDKPYFI
;
A
#
# COMPACT_ATOMS: atom_id res chain seq x y z
N MET A 1 -19.93 51.30 -43.66
CA MET A 1 -18.92 50.34 -44.15
C MET A 1 -18.13 49.88 -42.93
N LEU A 2 -18.05 48.57 -42.63
CA LEU A 2 -17.61 47.93 -41.36
C LEU A 2 -18.67 47.75 -40.24
N ALA A 3 -19.82 47.15 -40.57
CA ALA A 3 -20.65 46.41 -39.58
C ALA A 3 -21.30 45.14 -40.20
N PHE A 4 -20.72 44.68 -41.30
CA PHE A 4 -21.07 43.46 -42.02
C PHE A 4 -19.80 42.61 -42.01
N PHE A 5 -19.57 41.78 -40.97
CA PHE A 5 -18.68 40.59 -41.03
C PHE A 5 -18.56 39.74 -39.74
N ASN A 6 -19.34 39.96 -38.67
CA ASN A 6 -19.16 39.19 -37.41
C ASN A 6 -20.42 38.55 -36.80
N VAL A 7 -21.44 38.24 -37.60
CA VAL A 7 -22.71 37.62 -37.13
C VAL A 7 -22.89 36.17 -37.63
N LEU A 8 -21.90 35.56 -38.27
CA LEU A 8 -22.03 34.21 -38.86
C LEU A 8 -21.19 33.10 -38.21
N THR A 9 -20.71 33.29 -36.97
CA THR A 9 -19.83 32.31 -36.30
C THR A 9 -20.19 32.00 -34.84
N LEU A 10 -21.35 32.47 -34.35
CA LEU A 10 -21.66 32.39 -32.91
C LEU A 10 -22.75 31.39 -32.48
N PHE A 11 -23.49 30.72 -33.37
CA PHE A 11 -24.71 30.01 -32.96
C PHE A 11 -25.02 28.63 -33.57
N LEU A 12 -24.11 27.99 -34.30
CA LEU A 12 -24.44 26.68 -34.87
C LEU A 12 -24.23 25.50 -33.90
N PHE A 13 -23.26 25.53 -32.97
CA PHE A 13 -23.06 24.48 -31.96
C PHE A 13 -22.28 24.90 -30.70
N ASN A 14 -22.51 26.09 -30.13
CA ASN A 14 -21.82 26.44 -28.87
C ASN A 14 -22.41 25.65 -27.68
N ASP A 15 -21.58 24.77 -27.11
CA ASP A 15 -21.69 24.12 -25.79
C ASP A 15 -22.94 23.28 -25.42
N LEU A 16 -23.79 22.88 -26.38
CA LEU A 16 -24.95 22.05 -26.08
C LEU A 16 -24.59 20.57 -25.82
N THR A 17 -24.32 20.25 -24.56
CA THR A 17 -24.46 18.89 -24.04
C THR A 17 -25.63 18.88 -23.08
N ALA A 18 -26.76 18.32 -23.49
CA ALA A 18 -28.00 18.36 -22.71
C ALA A 18 -28.70 17.00 -22.65
N ILE A 19 -29.28 16.69 -21.49
CA ILE A 19 -30.27 15.61 -21.34
C ILE A 19 -31.60 16.24 -20.96
N VAL A 20 -32.66 15.89 -21.69
CA VAL A 20 -34.03 16.20 -21.33
C VAL A 20 -34.77 14.91 -20.98
N TYR A 21 -35.44 14.92 -19.83
CA TYR A 21 -36.38 13.88 -19.42
C TYR A 21 -37.78 14.49 -19.31
N LYS A 22 -38.68 14.06 -20.19
CA LYS A 22 -40.11 14.39 -20.15
C LYS A 22 -40.82 13.27 -19.41
N ALA A 23 -41.55 13.57 -18.33
CA ALA A 23 -42.35 12.56 -17.65
C ALA A 23 -43.70 12.34 -18.37
N PRO A 24 -44.36 11.19 -18.14
CA PRO A 24 -45.72 10.96 -18.61
C PRO A 24 -46.68 12.06 -18.15
N GLY A 25 -47.45 12.62 -19.08
CA GLY A 25 -48.45 13.67 -18.78
C GLY A 25 -47.87 15.06 -18.48
N GLN A 26 -46.55 15.25 -18.63
CA GLN A 26 -45.91 16.57 -18.50
C GLN A 26 -45.56 17.12 -19.88
N ASP A 27 -46.00 18.33 -20.20
CA ASP A 27 -45.67 18.98 -21.48
C ASP A 27 -44.26 19.57 -21.48
N ASN A 28 -43.78 19.98 -20.30
CA ASN A 28 -42.43 20.45 -20.07
C ASN A 28 -41.48 19.28 -19.75
N GLY A 29 -40.25 19.36 -20.24
CA GLY A 29 -39.18 18.45 -19.86
C GLY A 29 -38.41 18.98 -18.65
N LYS A 30 -37.80 18.07 -17.89
CA LYS A 30 -36.69 18.42 -17.02
C LYS A 30 -35.41 18.38 -17.84
N ILE A 31 -34.57 19.40 -17.74
CA ILE A 31 -33.32 19.52 -18.50
C ILE A 31 -32.11 19.54 -17.58
N ILE A 32 -31.03 18.90 -18.03
CA ILE A 32 -29.69 19.07 -17.48
C ILE A 32 -28.79 19.51 -18.64
N GLU A 33 -28.13 20.63 -18.51
CA GLU A 33 -27.14 21.14 -19.47
C GLU A 33 -25.72 21.02 -18.87
N ALA A 34 -24.70 20.84 -19.71
CA ALA A 34 -23.33 20.62 -19.23
C ALA A 34 -22.66 21.86 -18.61
N ASN A 35 -23.18 23.05 -18.91
CA ASN A 35 -22.67 24.32 -18.40
C ASN A 35 -23.43 24.82 -17.17
N ASP A 36 -24.57 24.21 -16.85
CA ASP A 36 -25.50 24.70 -15.82
C ASP A 36 -25.52 23.79 -14.57
N ALA A 37 -25.69 24.41 -13.40
CA ALA A 37 -25.37 23.80 -12.12
C ALA A 37 -26.33 22.66 -11.73
N ALA A 38 -26.00 21.42 -12.09
CA ALA A 38 -26.23 20.17 -11.33
C ALA A 38 -27.66 19.84 -10.82
N ALA A 39 -28.69 20.56 -11.25
CA ALA A 39 -30.10 20.29 -10.97
C ALA A 39 -30.82 19.99 -12.28
N TRP A 40 -31.79 19.08 -12.23
CA TRP A 40 -32.80 19.02 -13.29
C TRP A 40 -33.59 20.32 -13.22
N ASN A 41 -33.31 21.22 -14.16
CA ASN A 41 -34.03 22.48 -14.28
C ASN A 41 -35.34 22.23 -15.02
N ASN A 42 -36.34 23.09 -14.79
CA ASN A 42 -37.49 23.15 -15.66
C ASN A 42 -37.03 23.55 -17.06
N GLY A 43 -37.43 22.80 -18.08
CA GLY A 43 -37.33 23.26 -19.45
C GLY A 43 -38.07 24.58 -19.58
N ALA A 44 -37.49 25.51 -20.34
CA ALA A 44 -38.03 26.86 -20.48
C ALA A 44 -39.45 26.89 -21.07
N GLN A 45 -39.78 25.93 -21.94
CA GLN A 45 -41.07 25.79 -22.61
C GLN A 45 -41.44 24.32 -22.84
N ALA A 46 -42.71 24.08 -23.21
CA ALA A 46 -43.22 22.78 -23.58
C ALA A 46 -42.54 22.24 -24.85
N LEU A 47 -42.33 20.92 -24.92
CA LEU A 47 -41.69 20.30 -26.10
C LEU A 47 -42.54 20.37 -27.38
N SER A 48 -43.81 20.73 -27.27
CA SER A 48 -44.71 21.01 -28.40
C SER A 48 -44.51 22.39 -29.00
N ASN A 49 -43.91 23.33 -28.27
CA ASN A 49 -43.67 24.68 -28.75
C ASN A 49 -42.35 24.75 -29.51
N ARG A 50 -42.32 25.22 -30.77
CA ARG A 50 -41.07 25.38 -31.51
C ARG A 50 -40.13 26.40 -30.84
N ASP A 51 -40.68 27.44 -30.22
CA ASP A 51 -39.91 28.57 -29.76
C ASP A 51 -39.37 28.33 -28.35
N GLN A 52 -38.10 28.70 -28.15
CA GLN A 52 -37.45 28.81 -26.83
C GLN A 52 -37.25 27.52 -26.03
N HIS A 53 -37.30 26.32 -26.64
CA HIS A 53 -36.71 25.11 -26.02
C HIS A 53 -35.50 24.56 -26.79
N SER A 54 -34.54 24.03 -26.04
CA SER A 54 -33.20 23.65 -26.51
C SER A 54 -33.21 22.62 -27.66
N PHE A 55 -34.12 21.64 -27.63
CA PHE A 55 -34.21 20.62 -28.67
C PHE A 55 -34.84 21.07 -29.99
N ALA A 56 -35.78 22.03 -29.99
CA ALA A 56 -36.31 22.60 -31.22
C ALA A 56 -35.22 23.43 -31.91
N LYS A 57 -34.44 24.17 -31.13
CA LYS A 57 -33.27 24.90 -31.63
C LYS A 57 -32.20 23.97 -32.20
N ALA A 58 -31.85 22.89 -31.50
CA ALA A 58 -30.87 21.91 -31.98
C ALA A 58 -31.31 21.19 -33.27
N LEU A 59 -32.61 21.12 -33.52
CA LEU A 59 -33.19 20.49 -34.71
C LEU A 59 -33.62 21.49 -35.79
N GLU A 60 -33.40 22.79 -35.61
CA GLU A 60 -33.88 23.83 -36.52
C GLU A 60 -33.49 23.56 -37.98
N HIS A 61 -32.25 23.13 -38.22
CA HIS A 61 -31.73 22.80 -39.56
C HIS A 61 -31.97 21.34 -39.99
N VAL A 62 -32.56 20.53 -39.12
CA VAL A 62 -33.06 19.18 -39.44
C VAL A 62 -34.49 19.26 -39.97
N VAL A 63 -35.30 20.15 -39.38
CA VAL A 63 -36.70 20.35 -39.74
C VAL A 63 -36.90 21.46 -40.79
N GLY A 64 -35.89 22.29 -41.03
CA GLY A 64 -35.86 23.31 -42.08
C GLY A 64 -34.62 23.22 -42.97
N ASP A 65 -34.53 24.11 -43.97
CA ASP A 65 -33.40 24.16 -44.89
C ASP A 65 -32.26 25.07 -44.42
N HIS A 66 -31.03 24.61 -44.66
CA HIS A 66 -29.82 25.37 -44.41
C HIS A 66 -28.72 24.91 -45.38
N GLN A 67 -27.99 25.86 -45.96
CA GLN A 67 -27.00 25.57 -47.00
C GLN A 67 -25.85 24.71 -46.46
N ASN A 68 -25.34 25.05 -45.27
CA ASN A 68 -24.13 24.45 -44.70
C ASN A 68 -24.37 23.38 -43.62
N VAL A 69 -25.61 22.93 -43.42
CA VAL A 69 -25.93 21.87 -42.45
C VAL A 69 -26.51 20.69 -43.19
N LYS A 70 -26.01 19.50 -42.89
CA LYS A 70 -26.43 18.21 -43.43
C LYS A 70 -26.61 17.23 -42.29
N PHE A 71 -27.44 16.22 -42.44
CA PHE A 71 -27.73 15.27 -41.39
C PHE A 71 -28.17 13.90 -41.90
N LEU A 72 -28.01 12.91 -41.02
CA LEU A 72 -28.55 11.56 -41.17
C LEU A 72 -29.50 11.29 -40.00
N ALA A 73 -30.74 10.94 -40.32
CA ALA A 73 -31.77 10.67 -39.33
C ALA A 73 -32.20 9.20 -39.35
N TYR A 74 -32.35 8.63 -38.15
CA TYR A 74 -32.68 7.23 -37.96
C TYR A 74 -33.75 7.04 -36.88
N ASN A 75 -34.73 6.18 -37.13
CA ASN A 75 -35.82 5.91 -36.20
C ASN A 75 -36.50 4.59 -36.55
N ASN A 76 -36.78 3.75 -35.55
CA ASN A 76 -37.53 2.51 -35.75
C ASN A 76 -39.05 2.70 -35.96
N ALA A 77 -39.55 3.92 -35.75
CA ALA A 77 -40.90 4.36 -36.08
C ALA A 77 -40.80 5.81 -36.62
N PRO A 78 -40.29 6.01 -37.85
CA PRO A 78 -40.09 7.33 -38.40
C PRO A 78 -41.43 8.01 -38.74
N PRO A 79 -41.46 9.36 -38.74
CA PRO A 79 -42.67 10.10 -39.10
C PRO A 79 -43.15 9.75 -40.51
N GLY A 80 -44.46 9.59 -40.66
CA GLY A 80 -45.09 9.34 -41.97
C GLY A 80 -44.93 7.93 -42.55
N VAL A 81 -44.23 7.01 -41.89
CA VAL A 81 -44.04 5.63 -42.37
C VAL A 81 -44.67 4.61 -41.41
N PRO A 82 -45.85 4.04 -41.73
CA PRO A 82 -46.47 3.04 -40.89
C PRO A 82 -45.76 1.67 -40.99
N SER A 83 -45.79 0.91 -39.89
CA SER A 83 -45.53 -0.54 -39.89
C SER A 83 -44.14 -1.05 -40.31
N ILE A 84 -43.07 -0.28 -40.05
CA ILE A 84 -41.69 -0.76 -40.29
C ILE A 84 -41.34 -1.93 -39.37
N LYS A 85 -40.98 -3.07 -39.96
CA LYS A 85 -40.48 -4.24 -39.23
C LYS A 85 -38.98 -4.13 -39.03
N THR A 86 -38.55 -3.74 -37.83
CA THR A 86 -37.13 -3.75 -37.42
C THR A 86 -36.96 -4.30 -36.01
N LYS A 87 -35.79 -4.89 -35.74
CA LYS A 87 -35.39 -5.35 -34.40
C LYS A 87 -34.65 -4.26 -33.62
N SER A 88 -34.27 -3.16 -34.27
CA SER A 88 -33.62 -2.02 -33.63
C SER A 88 -34.63 -1.14 -32.92
N ASN A 89 -34.27 -0.61 -31.75
CA ASN A 89 -35.06 0.39 -31.04
C ASN A 89 -34.43 1.79 -31.08
N SER A 90 -33.25 1.90 -31.70
CA SER A 90 -32.44 3.12 -31.73
C SER A 90 -33.13 4.21 -32.56
N LYS A 91 -33.15 5.44 -32.03
CA LYS A 91 -33.63 6.65 -32.72
C LYS A 91 -32.67 7.82 -32.47
N GLY A 92 -32.52 8.71 -33.45
CA GLY A 92 -31.63 9.84 -33.34
C GLY A 92 -31.30 10.52 -34.66
N VAL A 93 -30.44 11.53 -34.58
CA VAL A 93 -29.98 12.34 -35.71
C VAL A 93 -28.49 12.62 -35.54
N ILE A 94 -27.70 12.44 -36.60
CA ILE A 94 -26.32 12.92 -36.71
C ILE A 94 -26.36 14.15 -37.60
N ILE A 95 -25.89 15.29 -37.09
CA ILE A 95 -25.88 16.58 -37.79
C ILE A 95 -24.43 16.99 -38.02
N LEU A 96 -24.11 17.48 -39.22
CA LEU A 96 -22.79 17.91 -39.64
C LEU A 96 -22.86 19.33 -40.21
N ALA A 97 -21.94 20.19 -39.79
CA ALA A 97 -21.68 21.46 -40.47
C ALA A 97 -20.62 21.24 -41.57
N THR A 98 -20.90 21.64 -42.82
CA THR A 98 -19.96 21.46 -43.95
C THR A 98 -18.97 22.61 -44.10
N ASN A 99 -19.04 23.61 -43.23
CA ASN A 99 -18.17 24.78 -43.22
C ASN A 99 -17.34 24.92 -41.93
N ALA A 100 -17.40 23.94 -41.03
CA ALA A 100 -16.68 23.93 -39.76
C ALA A 100 -16.46 22.49 -39.26
N ASP A 101 -15.35 22.21 -38.58
CA ASP A 101 -15.12 20.92 -37.89
C ASP A 101 -16.00 20.84 -36.62
N SER A 102 -17.29 20.63 -36.84
CA SER A 102 -18.32 20.58 -35.81
C SER A 102 -19.50 19.73 -36.26
N ALA A 103 -19.94 18.85 -35.37
CA ALA A 103 -21.07 17.98 -35.56
C ALA A 103 -21.89 17.85 -34.27
N ALA A 104 -23.09 17.30 -34.36
CA ALA A 104 -23.89 16.93 -33.21
C ALA A 104 -24.52 15.56 -33.37
N TRP A 105 -24.70 14.88 -32.24
CA TRP A 105 -25.43 13.62 -32.18
C TRP A 105 -26.57 13.72 -31.18
N ILE A 106 -27.79 13.54 -31.68
CA ILE A 106 -29.01 13.52 -30.90
C ILE A 106 -29.50 12.07 -30.79
N VAL A 107 -29.80 11.62 -29.58
CA VAL A 107 -30.41 10.31 -29.29
C VAL A 107 -31.72 10.55 -28.54
N HIS A 108 -32.81 9.90 -28.96
CA HIS A 108 -34.12 10.09 -28.32
C HIS A 108 -34.96 8.82 -28.28
N THR A 109 -36.07 8.85 -27.52
CA THR A 109 -37.04 7.75 -27.45
C THR A 109 -38.35 8.00 -28.23
N VAL A 110 -38.56 9.21 -28.73
CA VAL A 110 -39.82 9.68 -29.36
C VAL A 110 -40.10 8.99 -30.70
N PRO A 111 -41.19 8.21 -30.86
CA PRO A 111 -41.64 7.70 -32.16
C PRO A 111 -42.25 8.84 -33.00
N GLY A 112 -42.16 8.77 -34.34
CA GLY A 112 -42.72 9.78 -35.23
C GLY A 112 -41.95 11.11 -35.25
N PHE A 113 -40.69 11.14 -34.78
CA PHE A 113 -39.91 12.36 -34.61
C PHE A 113 -38.41 12.15 -34.96
N PRO A 114 -37.68 13.19 -35.39
CA PRO A 114 -38.20 14.43 -35.97
C PRO A 114 -38.70 14.21 -37.40
N ALA A 115 -39.55 15.12 -37.90
CA ALA A 115 -39.96 15.11 -39.29
C ALA A 115 -38.94 15.92 -40.12
N ALA A 116 -38.13 15.22 -40.92
CA ALA A 116 -37.05 15.83 -41.69
C ALA A 116 -37.64 16.78 -42.75
N LYS A 117 -37.16 18.04 -42.78
CA LYS A 117 -37.52 19.07 -43.77
C LYS A 117 -39.00 19.45 -43.88
N THR A 118 -39.81 19.20 -42.84
CA THR A 118 -41.26 19.50 -42.86
C THR A 118 -41.73 20.45 -41.76
N GLY A 119 -40.79 21.10 -41.07
CA GLY A 119 -41.06 21.96 -39.92
C GLY A 119 -41.07 21.20 -38.59
N TYR A 120 -40.92 21.94 -37.49
CA TYR A 120 -40.92 21.35 -36.15
C TYR A 120 -42.32 20.84 -35.80
N ASN A 121 -42.46 19.53 -35.63
CA ASN A 121 -43.73 18.91 -35.25
C ASN A 121 -43.51 17.85 -34.16
N TRP A 122 -44.03 18.11 -32.96
CA TRP A 122 -44.00 17.18 -31.85
C TRP A 122 -45.24 16.25 -31.87
N PRO A 123 -45.07 14.92 -31.79
CA PRO A 123 -46.20 13.99 -31.77
C PRO A 123 -47.04 14.13 -30.50
N VAL A 124 -48.22 14.75 -30.60
CA VAL A 124 -49.10 15.05 -29.44
C VAL A 124 -49.47 13.79 -28.63
N ALA A 125 -49.64 12.64 -29.29
CA ALA A 125 -49.90 11.36 -28.63
C ALA A 125 -48.82 10.95 -27.61
N GLU A 126 -47.60 11.45 -27.77
CA GLU A 126 -46.46 11.16 -26.90
C GLU A 126 -46.41 12.06 -25.66
N ASN A 127 -47.33 13.04 -25.50
CA ASN A 127 -47.48 13.80 -24.25
C ASN A 127 -47.89 12.89 -23.08
N ALA A 128 -48.69 11.86 -23.34
CA ALA A 128 -49.08 10.88 -22.32
C ALA A 128 -47.94 9.96 -21.87
N ARG A 129 -46.76 9.99 -22.54
CA ARG A 129 -45.65 9.06 -22.31
C ARG A 129 -44.38 9.75 -21.81
N GLY A 130 -43.54 8.97 -21.15
CA GLY A 130 -42.23 9.41 -20.69
C GLY A 130 -41.17 9.30 -21.78
N HIS A 131 -40.36 10.35 -22.00
CA HIS A 131 -39.33 10.41 -23.03
C HIS A 131 -37.99 10.92 -22.53
N LEU A 132 -36.92 10.47 -23.18
CA LEU A 132 -35.56 10.93 -22.94
C LEU A 132 -34.98 11.43 -24.26
N LEU A 133 -34.33 12.59 -24.22
CA LEU A 133 -33.58 13.14 -25.34
C LEU A 133 -32.18 13.54 -24.85
N ILE A 134 -31.15 13.21 -25.64
CA ILE A 134 -29.75 13.50 -25.36
C ILE A 134 -29.18 14.21 -26.58
N CYS A 135 -28.53 15.35 -26.38
CA CYS A 135 -27.82 16.10 -27.42
C CYS A 135 -26.34 16.21 -27.05
N LEU A 136 -25.45 15.85 -27.98
CA LEU A 136 -24.00 15.89 -27.81
C LEU A 136 -23.36 16.66 -28.97
N THR A 137 -22.76 17.82 -28.70
CA THR A 137 -21.83 18.47 -29.64
C THR A 137 -20.50 17.72 -29.69
N ILE A 138 -20.00 17.39 -30.88
CA ILE A 138 -18.80 16.56 -31.12
C ILE A 138 -18.02 17.08 -32.33
N LEU A 139 -16.73 16.73 -32.43
CA LEU A 139 -15.96 16.96 -33.65
C LEU A 139 -16.43 16.02 -34.78
N GLU A 140 -16.26 16.45 -36.03
CA GLU A 140 -16.61 15.67 -37.21
C GLU A 140 -15.91 14.30 -37.21
N SER A 141 -14.64 14.27 -36.79
CA SER A 141 -13.83 13.05 -36.65
C SER A 141 -14.45 11.96 -35.74
N GLN A 142 -15.40 12.31 -34.87
CA GLN A 142 -16.07 11.38 -33.95
C GLN A 142 -17.24 10.63 -34.62
N ILE A 143 -17.75 11.11 -35.77
CA ILE A 143 -18.93 10.55 -36.45
C ILE A 143 -18.68 9.08 -36.83
N ASN A 144 -17.50 8.76 -37.36
CA ASN A 144 -17.19 7.40 -37.80
C ASN A 144 -17.21 6.38 -36.63
N ALA A 145 -16.87 6.80 -35.41
CA ALA A 145 -16.99 5.97 -34.21
C ALA A 145 -18.45 5.72 -33.83
N ILE A 146 -19.31 6.74 -33.94
CA ILE A 146 -20.76 6.60 -33.72
C ILE A 146 -21.36 5.65 -34.78
N ALA A 147 -20.98 5.85 -36.05
CA ALA A 147 -21.44 5.01 -37.15
C ALA A 147 -21.05 3.53 -36.97
N ALA A 148 -19.83 3.25 -36.50
CA ALA A 148 -19.40 1.88 -36.19
C ALA A 148 -20.29 1.22 -35.11
N SER A 149 -20.78 2.00 -34.15
CA SER A 149 -21.73 1.50 -33.14
C SER A 149 -23.13 1.29 -33.71
N LEU A 150 -23.65 2.23 -34.51
CA LEU A 150 -24.97 2.15 -35.13
C LEU A 150 -25.06 1.00 -36.15
N LEU A 151 -23.98 0.73 -36.90
CA LEU A 151 -23.92 -0.36 -37.89
C LEU A 151 -24.20 -1.74 -37.28
N LEU A 152 -23.82 -1.97 -36.01
CA LEU A 152 -24.17 -3.19 -35.30
C LEU A 152 -25.64 -3.25 -34.89
N VAL A 153 -26.24 -2.10 -34.60
CA VAL A 153 -27.59 -1.99 -34.02
C VAL A 153 -28.65 -1.92 -35.13
N GLN A 154 -28.23 -1.69 -36.37
CA GLN A 154 -29.04 -1.72 -37.58
C GLN A 154 -30.30 -0.85 -37.47
N PRO A 155 -30.17 0.45 -37.13
CA PRO A 155 -31.31 1.34 -37.10
C PRO A 155 -31.83 1.58 -38.52
N VAL A 156 -33.10 1.97 -38.63
CA VAL A 156 -33.70 2.35 -39.91
C VAL A 156 -33.33 3.79 -40.20
N ILE A 157 -32.53 4.00 -41.23
CA ILE A 157 -32.21 5.34 -41.76
C ILE A 157 -33.37 5.77 -42.65
N TYR A 158 -33.99 6.90 -42.36
CA TYR A 158 -35.13 7.42 -43.15
C TYR A 158 -34.81 8.74 -43.86
N TYR A 159 -33.68 9.35 -43.55
CA TYR A 159 -33.17 10.54 -44.23
C TYR A 159 -31.65 10.61 -44.13
N ASN A 160 -30.98 11.00 -45.22
CA ASN A 160 -29.56 11.29 -45.24
C ASN A 160 -29.26 12.26 -46.40
N ASP A 161 -28.72 13.44 -46.10
CA ASP A 161 -28.22 14.39 -47.10
C ASP A 161 -26.72 14.72 -46.88
N ILE A 162 -26.02 14.00 -45.99
CA ILE A 162 -24.58 14.18 -45.77
C ILE A 162 -23.80 13.78 -47.05
N PRO A 163 -23.07 14.70 -47.69
CA PRO A 163 -22.40 14.43 -48.95
C PRO A 163 -21.15 13.56 -48.75
N GLN A 164 -20.86 12.73 -49.77
CA GLN A 164 -19.78 11.76 -49.72
C GLN A 164 -18.38 12.40 -49.62
N THR A 165 -18.24 13.67 -50.01
CA THR A 165 -17.00 14.45 -49.87
C THR A 165 -16.59 14.63 -48.41
N GLU A 166 -17.55 14.84 -47.51
CA GLU A 166 -17.31 15.00 -46.07
C GLU A 166 -17.03 13.64 -45.40
N THR A 167 -17.52 12.54 -46.00
CA THR A 167 -17.43 11.20 -45.40
C THR A 167 -16.37 10.31 -46.05
N ALA A 168 -15.50 10.88 -46.90
CA ALA A 168 -14.45 10.15 -47.60
C ALA A 168 -13.54 9.35 -46.65
N GLY A 169 -13.26 9.90 -45.46
CA GLY A 169 -12.48 9.25 -44.40
C GLY A 169 -13.28 8.36 -43.43
N MET A 170 -14.59 8.19 -43.65
CA MET A 170 -15.52 7.58 -42.67
C MET A 170 -16.14 6.25 -43.19
N PRO A 171 -15.35 5.16 -43.26
CA PRO A 171 -15.81 3.91 -43.87
C PRO A 171 -16.99 3.24 -43.14
N TYR A 172 -17.16 3.45 -41.83
CA TYR A 172 -18.32 2.91 -41.12
C TYR A 172 -19.57 3.75 -41.35
N PHE A 173 -19.42 5.07 -41.50
CA PHE A 173 -20.53 5.95 -41.88
C PHE A 173 -21.05 5.58 -43.26
N ASN A 174 -20.18 5.45 -44.26
CA ASN A 174 -20.58 5.09 -45.61
C ASN A 174 -21.32 3.74 -45.63
N LYS A 175 -20.84 2.74 -44.86
CA LYS A 175 -21.55 1.47 -44.69
C LYS A 175 -22.93 1.63 -44.03
N LEU A 176 -23.06 2.50 -43.04
CA LEU A 176 -24.33 2.77 -42.37
C LEU A 176 -25.32 3.47 -43.31
N ALA A 177 -24.86 4.48 -44.05
CA ALA A 177 -25.65 5.23 -45.03
C ALA A 177 -26.11 4.33 -46.19
N ASP A 178 -25.26 3.39 -46.63
CA ASP A 178 -25.59 2.37 -47.63
C ASP A 178 -26.55 1.28 -47.10
N GLY A 179 -26.93 1.31 -45.82
CA GLY A 179 -27.76 0.28 -45.19
C GLY A 179 -27.07 -1.09 -45.06
N LYS A 180 -25.73 -1.15 -45.10
CA LYS A 180 -24.98 -2.40 -44.96
C LYS A 180 -25.07 -2.93 -43.53
N ILE A 181 -24.97 -4.26 -43.39
CA ILE A 181 -25.00 -4.95 -42.09
C ILE A 181 -23.67 -5.63 -41.79
N SER A 182 -23.26 -5.62 -40.52
CA SER A 182 -22.08 -6.35 -40.07
C SER A 182 -22.41 -7.83 -39.84
N THR A 183 -21.94 -8.71 -40.72
CA THR A 183 -22.18 -10.17 -40.67
C THR A 183 -21.01 -10.97 -40.07
N LEU A 184 -19.84 -10.34 -39.91
CA LEU A 184 -18.63 -10.97 -39.39
C LEU A 184 -18.32 -10.51 -37.95
N PRO A 185 -17.68 -11.36 -37.14
CA PRO A 185 -17.24 -10.98 -35.80
C PRO A 185 -16.17 -9.87 -35.84
N PRO A 186 -16.11 -9.00 -34.81
CA PRO A 186 -16.82 -9.09 -33.53
C PRO A 186 -18.27 -8.56 -33.56
N PHE A 187 -19.21 -9.32 -32.96
CA PHE A 187 -20.63 -8.94 -32.84
C PHE A 187 -20.95 -7.94 -31.71
N THR A 188 -19.92 -7.35 -31.12
CA THR A 188 -20.03 -6.32 -30.08
C THR A 188 -18.98 -5.26 -30.32
N SER A 189 -19.35 -3.99 -30.15
CA SER A 189 -18.44 -2.85 -30.29
C SER A 189 -18.43 -2.03 -29.00
N ARG A 190 -17.27 -1.44 -28.73
CA ARG A 190 -17.07 -0.44 -27.70
C ARG A 190 -16.39 0.75 -28.35
N GLN A 191 -17.09 1.85 -28.43
CA GLN A 191 -16.57 3.11 -28.94
C GLN A 191 -16.50 4.13 -27.81
N THR A 192 -15.64 5.13 -27.96
CA THR A 192 -15.51 6.23 -27.01
C THR A 192 -15.38 7.50 -27.80
N ILE A 193 -16.25 8.47 -27.49
CA ILE A 193 -16.25 9.80 -28.08
C ILE A 193 -16.07 10.86 -27.01
N ARG A 194 -15.72 12.07 -27.42
CA ARG A 194 -15.59 13.25 -26.55
C ARG A 194 -16.41 14.39 -27.11
N THR A 195 -17.11 15.12 -26.23
CA THR A 195 -17.83 16.32 -26.62
C THR A 195 -16.88 17.48 -26.89
N GLN A 196 -17.28 18.39 -27.78
CA GLN A 196 -16.55 19.61 -28.14
C GLN A 196 -17.05 20.75 -27.23
N ASN A 197 -16.44 20.90 -26.05
CA ASN A 197 -16.70 21.94 -25.03
C ASN A 197 -15.38 22.21 -24.27
N ALA A 198 -15.23 23.39 -23.64
CA ALA A 198 -14.16 23.70 -22.69
C ALA A 198 -13.98 22.65 -21.58
N ASN A 199 -15.05 21.95 -21.18
CA ASN A 199 -15.03 20.78 -20.29
C ASN A 199 -15.56 19.52 -21.00
N PRO A 200 -14.72 18.82 -21.79
CA PRO A 200 -15.18 17.72 -22.63
C PRO A 200 -15.68 16.53 -21.81
N VAL A 201 -16.91 16.09 -22.08
CA VAL A 201 -17.52 14.89 -21.50
C VAL A 201 -17.10 13.67 -22.32
N THR A 202 -16.58 12.65 -21.63
CA THR A 202 -16.28 11.36 -22.26
C THR A 202 -17.53 10.49 -22.28
N VAL A 203 -17.90 10.01 -23.46
CA VAL A 203 -19.06 9.15 -23.68
C VAL A 203 -18.60 7.81 -24.24
N HIS A 204 -19.00 6.72 -23.57
CA HIS A 204 -18.73 5.36 -24.03
C HIS A 204 -19.99 4.78 -24.68
N ILE A 205 -19.84 4.26 -25.90
CA ILE A 205 -20.91 3.63 -26.66
C ILE A 205 -20.66 2.12 -26.66
N TYR A 206 -21.59 1.34 -26.13
CA TYR A 206 -21.56 -0.11 -26.21
C TYR A 206 -22.68 -0.58 -27.10
N SER A 207 -22.36 -1.33 -28.14
CA SER A 207 -23.36 -1.91 -29.02
C SER A 207 -23.12 -3.39 -29.25
N LYS A 208 -24.21 -4.09 -29.54
CA LYS A 208 -24.21 -5.49 -29.95
C LYS A 208 -25.12 -5.67 -31.16
N SER A 209 -24.76 -6.61 -32.04
CA SER A 209 -25.64 -7.02 -33.13
C SER A 209 -26.60 -8.13 -32.72
N GLU A 210 -27.55 -8.44 -33.61
CA GLU A 210 -28.48 -9.55 -33.44
C GLU A 210 -27.75 -10.89 -33.23
N SER A 211 -26.63 -11.11 -33.91
CA SER A 211 -25.82 -12.34 -33.81
C SER A 211 -25.15 -12.51 -32.43
N SER A 212 -25.13 -11.47 -31.59
CA SER A 212 -24.47 -11.50 -30.29
C SER A 212 -25.30 -12.18 -29.20
N LYS A 213 -24.70 -13.24 -28.61
CA LYS A 213 -25.27 -14.02 -27.49
C LYS A 213 -25.18 -13.33 -26.11
N TYR A 214 -24.97 -12.02 -26.05
CA TYR A 214 -24.91 -11.28 -24.78
C TYR A 214 -26.16 -10.43 -24.58
N GLU A 215 -26.66 -10.36 -23.35
CA GLU A 215 -27.61 -9.30 -22.99
C GLU A 215 -26.85 -8.05 -22.52
N ILE A 216 -27.41 -6.87 -22.81
CA ILE A 216 -26.69 -5.60 -22.72
C ILE A 216 -26.46 -5.15 -21.26
N TYR A 217 -27.34 -5.50 -20.32
CA TYR A 217 -27.27 -5.02 -18.94
C TYR A 217 -26.23 -5.75 -18.09
N LYS A 218 -26.37 -7.05 -17.85
CA LYS A 218 -25.48 -7.81 -16.94
C LYS A 218 -24.21 -8.31 -17.64
N LYS A 219 -24.25 -8.75 -18.90
CA LYS A 219 -23.12 -9.33 -19.63
C LYS A 219 -22.26 -8.27 -20.31
N VAL A 220 -22.79 -7.08 -20.59
CA VAL A 220 -22.02 -5.94 -21.12
C VAL A 220 -21.85 -4.86 -20.05
N ILE A 221 -22.89 -4.09 -19.70
CA ILE A 221 -22.79 -2.90 -18.83
C ILE A 221 -22.23 -3.24 -17.43
N VAL A 222 -22.78 -4.21 -16.69
CA VAL A 222 -22.29 -4.56 -15.33
C VAL A 222 -20.86 -5.11 -15.36
N LYS A 223 -20.51 -5.92 -16.37
CA LYS A 223 -19.15 -6.46 -16.51
C LYS A 223 -18.14 -5.36 -16.77
N VAL A 224 -18.49 -4.43 -17.65
CA VAL A 224 -17.66 -3.29 -18.04
C VAL A 224 -17.51 -2.32 -16.88
N LEU A 225 -18.63 -1.88 -16.28
CA LEU A 225 -18.63 -0.90 -15.21
C LEU A 225 -18.03 -1.42 -13.91
N LYS A 226 -18.03 -2.75 -13.70
CA LYS A 226 -17.60 -3.40 -12.46
C LYS A 226 -18.32 -2.84 -11.21
N LYS A 227 -19.50 -2.25 -11.40
CA LYS A 227 -20.36 -1.61 -10.39
C LYS A 227 -21.74 -2.26 -10.39
N THR A 228 -22.45 -2.14 -9.27
CA THR A 228 -23.90 -2.37 -9.24
C THR A 228 -24.58 -1.25 -10.03
N ILE A 229 -25.66 -1.55 -10.74
CA ILE A 229 -26.47 -0.55 -11.44
C ILE A 229 -27.90 -0.60 -10.92
N LYS A 230 -28.53 0.57 -10.80
CA LYS A 230 -29.98 0.71 -10.64
C LYS A 230 -30.59 0.92 -12.02
N VAL A 231 -31.60 0.14 -12.36
CA VAL A 231 -32.20 0.13 -13.70
C VAL A 231 -33.66 0.59 -13.62
N TRP A 232 -33.98 1.59 -14.44
CA TRP A 232 -35.33 1.97 -14.82
C TRP A 232 -35.62 1.43 -16.22
N SER A 233 -36.60 0.54 -16.33
CA SER A 233 -36.96 -0.10 -17.58
C SER A 233 -38.24 -0.90 -17.37
N ARG A 234 -39.08 -0.95 -18.41
CA ARG A 234 -40.13 -1.99 -18.51
C ARG A 234 -39.45 -3.36 -18.47
N ARG A 235 -40.03 -4.33 -17.76
CA ARG A 235 -39.43 -5.64 -17.51
C ARG A 235 -40.44 -6.77 -17.61
N ASP A 236 -39.98 -7.96 -18.00
CA ASP A 236 -40.76 -9.19 -17.89
C ASP A 236 -40.89 -9.63 -16.42
N ARG A 237 -41.86 -10.51 -16.09
CA ARG A 237 -42.03 -11.06 -14.72
C ARG A 237 -40.89 -12.02 -14.31
N ILE A 238 -39.97 -12.33 -15.22
CA ILE A 238 -38.97 -13.40 -15.09
C ILE A 238 -37.65 -12.86 -14.53
N LEU A 239 -37.20 -11.68 -15.00
CA LEU A 239 -35.96 -11.05 -14.53
C LEU A 239 -36.18 -10.28 -13.22
N LYS A 240 -35.80 -10.94 -12.11
CA LYS A 240 -35.74 -10.32 -10.79
C LYS A 240 -34.43 -9.56 -10.59
N GLY A 241 -34.44 -8.58 -9.69
CA GLY A 241 -33.21 -7.98 -9.17
C GLY A 241 -32.31 -9.08 -8.61
N VAL A 242 -31.05 -9.12 -9.05
CA VAL A 242 -30.13 -10.20 -8.67
C VAL A 242 -29.44 -9.81 -7.38
N CYS A 243 -29.98 -10.26 -6.22
CA CYS A 243 -29.42 -9.95 -4.90
C CYS A 243 -28.66 -11.13 -4.23
N ARG A 244 -28.58 -12.31 -4.86
CA ARG A 244 -27.86 -13.49 -4.32
C ARG A 244 -26.55 -13.74 -5.07
N GLY A 245 -25.45 -13.87 -4.33
CA GLY A 245 -24.08 -14.07 -4.83
C GLY A 245 -23.16 -12.88 -4.51
N SER A 246 -21.86 -13.14 -4.31
CA SER A 246 -20.97 -12.23 -3.57
C SER A 246 -20.34 -11.06 -4.32
N GLN A 247 -20.56 -10.81 -5.63
CA GLN A 247 -19.84 -9.70 -6.31
C GLN A 247 -20.56 -9.02 -7.51
N ARG A 248 -21.58 -8.17 -7.25
CA ARG A 248 -22.22 -7.12 -8.11
C ARG A 248 -23.65 -7.43 -8.55
N HIS A 249 -24.54 -6.44 -8.41
CA HIS A 249 -25.99 -6.61 -8.54
C HIS A 249 -26.61 -5.71 -9.63
N ILE A 250 -27.71 -6.16 -10.23
CA ILE A 250 -28.67 -5.27 -10.88
C ILE A 250 -29.78 -5.03 -9.88
N ARG A 251 -29.97 -3.76 -9.50
CA ARG A 251 -31.07 -3.30 -8.67
C ARG A 251 -32.12 -2.69 -9.57
N LEU A 252 -33.37 -3.01 -9.29
CA LEU A 252 -34.49 -2.47 -10.05
C LEU A 252 -35.04 -1.26 -9.32
N ILE A 253 -35.26 -0.16 -10.04
CA ILE A 253 -36.00 0.98 -9.51
C ILE A 253 -37.47 0.54 -9.39
N LYS A 254 -38.10 0.89 -8.27
CA LYS A 254 -39.51 0.59 -8.00
C LYS A 254 -40.39 1.60 -8.75
N SER A 255 -41.48 1.12 -9.31
CA SER A 255 -42.58 1.94 -9.84
C SER A 255 -43.62 2.13 -8.74
N PRO A 256 -44.22 3.33 -8.58
CA PRO A 256 -43.86 4.58 -9.25
C PRO A 256 -42.51 5.15 -8.74
N ALA A 257 -41.91 6.06 -9.53
CA ALA A 257 -40.71 6.81 -9.15
C ALA A 257 -40.88 8.30 -9.44
N VAL A 258 -39.97 9.11 -8.92
CA VAL A 258 -39.96 10.56 -9.12
C VAL A 258 -38.58 10.97 -9.65
N VAL A 259 -38.56 11.73 -10.74
CA VAL A 259 -37.38 12.44 -11.24
C VAL A 259 -37.52 13.90 -10.79
N VAL A 260 -36.87 14.23 -9.68
CA VAL A 260 -37.04 15.50 -8.94
C VAL A 260 -38.46 15.66 -8.39
N ASP A 261 -39.36 16.23 -9.17
CA ASP A 261 -40.79 16.48 -8.91
C ASP A 261 -41.68 15.91 -10.03
N HIS A 262 -41.09 15.34 -11.08
CA HIS A 262 -41.80 14.68 -12.17
C HIS A 262 -42.08 13.22 -11.82
N ASN A 263 -43.36 12.89 -11.61
CA ASN A 263 -43.80 11.53 -11.35
C ASN A 263 -43.72 10.67 -12.60
N THR A 264 -43.25 9.43 -12.45
CA THR A 264 -43.16 8.46 -13.54
C THR A 264 -43.52 7.06 -13.07
N ASN A 265 -43.98 6.23 -14.00
CA ASN A 265 -44.36 4.84 -13.78
C ASN A 265 -43.97 4.00 -15.00
N LEU A 266 -43.79 2.69 -14.80
CA LEU A 266 -43.33 1.79 -15.86
C LEU A 266 -44.37 1.59 -16.97
N GLU A 267 -45.65 1.85 -16.71
CA GLU A 267 -46.77 1.66 -17.63
C GLU A 267 -46.85 2.78 -18.68
N ALA A 268 -46.48 4.01 -18.30
CA ALA A 268 -46.54 5.20 -19.15
C ALA A 268 -45.16 5.70 -19.60
N ASP A 269 -44.06 5.30 -18.94
CA ASP A 269 -42.71 5.65 -19.35
C ASP A 269 -42.12 4.58 -20.30
N ILE A 270 -41.63 5.01 -21.46
CA ILE A 270 -41.01 4.13 -22.46
C ILE A 270 -39.48 4.19 -22.45
N THR A 271 -38.88 4.98 -21.55
CA THR A 271 -37.44 5.13 -21.43
C THR A 271 -36.82 3.93 -20.74
N ASN A 272 -35.58 3.59 -21.14
CA ASN A 272 -34.75 2.64 -20.42
C ASN A 272 -33.41 3.31 -20.11
N TRP A 273 -33.08 3.34 -18.82
CA TRP A 273 -31.84 3.95 -18.34
C TRP A 273 -31.34 3.25 -17.08
N ALA A 274 -30.04 3.36 -16.85
CA ALA A 274 -29.38 2.81 -15.68
C ALA A 274 -28.41 3.81 -15.08
N VAL A 275 -28.32 3.80 -13.74
CA VAL A 275 -27.33 4.60 -13.00
C VAL A 275 -26.45 3.69 -12.17
N SER A 276 -25.16 4.01 -12.06
CA SER A 276 -24.26 3.24 -11.20
C SER A 276 -24.56 3.45 -9.71
N ASP A 277 -24.42 2.41 -8.88
CA ASP A 277 -24.71 2.44 -7.44
C ASP A 277 -23.56 1.79 -6.65
N PRO A 278 -22.67 2.56 -5.99
CA PRO A 278 -22.56 4.03 -6.03
C PRO A 278 -21.84 4.54 -7.30
N GLY A 279 -22.29 5.67 -7.85
CA GLY A 279 -21.56 6.46 -8.85
C GLY A 279 -22.44 7.37 -9.71
N ASN A 280 -21.80 8.17 -10.55
CA ASN A 280 -22.39 9.23 -11.40
C ASN A 280 -22.48 8.86 -12.89
N ILE A 281 -22.42 7.57 -13.23
CA ILE A 281 -22.57 7.13 -14.62
C ILE A 281 -24.06 7.04 -14.91
N PHE A 282 -24.53 7.85 -15.85
CA PHE A 282 -25.84 7.69 -16.47
C PHE A 282 -25.69 6.90 -17.76
N CYS A 283 -26.55 5.92 -17.93
CA CYS A 283 -26.59 5.05 -19.09
C CYS A 283 -27.97 5.12 -19.71
N HIS A 284 -28.10 5.59 -20.94
CA HIS A 284 -29.30 5.35 -21.75
C HIS A 284 -29.14 4.01 -22.46
N ILE A 285 -30.19 3.20 -22.51
CA ILE A 285 -30.23 1.93 -23.24
C ILE A 285 -31.46 1.95 -24.15
N ASP A 286 -31.29 1.61 -25.42
CA ASP A 286 -32.41 1.61 -26.39
C ASP A 286 -33.38 0.43 -26.20
N LYS A 287 -32.94 -0.62 -25.49
CA LYS A 287 -33.68 -1.85 -25.22
C LYS A 287 -34.08 -1.98 -23.74
N PRO A 288 -35.27 -2.53 -23.45
CA PRO A 288 -35.72 -2.77 -22.07
C PRO A 288 -34.89 -3.87 -21.38
N TYR A 289 -35.05 -4.10 -20.08
CA TYR A 289 -34.35 -5.14 -19.34
C TYR A 289 -35.14 -6.46 -19.38
N PHE A 290 -34.97 -7.25 -20.44
CA PHE A 290 -35.68 -8.53 -20.68
C PHE A 290 -34.73 -9.74 -20.83
N LYS A 291 -35.21 -10.95 -20.50
CA LYS A 291 -34.39 -12.18 -20.54
C LYS A 291 -34.04 -12.61 -21.97
N ASN A 292 -34.94 -12.40 -22.92
CA ASN A 292 -34.84 -12.92 -24.29
C ASN A 292 -34.10 -11.99 -25.27
N GLN A 293 -33.18 -11.13 -24.80
CA GLN A 293 -32.42 -10.21 -25.65
C GLN A 293 -31.14 -10.79 -26.26
N THR A 294 -30.88 -12.07 -26.00
CA THR A 294 -29.65 -12.78 -26.37
C THR A 294 -29.49 -12.94 -27.90
N ARG A 295 -30.48 -12.51 -28.70
CA ARG A 295 -30.43 -12.42 -30.17
C ARG A 295 -31.14 -11.16 -30.70
N GLU A 296 -30.94 -10.03 -30.03
CA GLU A 296 -31.43 -8.73 -30.48
C GLU A 296 -30.28 -7.71 -30.50
N PRO A 297 -30.27 -6.77 -31.47
CA PRO A 297 -29.37 -5.63 -31.42
C PRO A 297 -29.72 -4.72 -30.24
N ALA A 298 -28.71 -4.11 -29.63
CA ALA A 298 -28.89 -3.16 -28.53
C ALA A 298 -27.71 -2.18 -28.46
N MET A 299 -28.01 -0.95 -28.05
CA MET A 299 -27.05 0.12 -27.80
C MET A 299 -27.21 0.69 -26.40
N ALA A 300 -26.07 0.96 -25.75
CA ALA A 300 -26.00 1.63 -24.48
C ALA A 300 -25.02 2.80 -24.56
N LEU A 301 -25.52 3.99 -24.21
CA LEU A 301 -24.77 5.24 -24.19
C LEU A 301 -24.44 5.62 -22.76
N LEU A 302 -23.18 5.53 -22.37
CA LEU A 302 -22.70 5.79 -21.01
C LEU A 302 -21.91 7.09 -21.00
N ALA A 303 -22.50 8.11 -20.39
CA ALA A 303 -21.83 9.38 -20.20
C ALA A 303 -21.51 9.56 -18.71
N LEU A 304 -20.30 10.07 -18.45
CA LEU A 304 -19.91 10.51 -17.13
C LEU A 304 -20.41 11.94 -16.95
N PHE A 305 -21.68 12.11 -16.62
CA PHE A 305 -22.18 13.43 -16.25
C PHE A 305 -21.53 13.82 -14.93
N PHE A 306 -20.68 14.84 -14.98
CA PHE A 306 -20.37 15.64 -13.81
C PHE A 306 -21.67 16.36 -13.44
N VAL A 307 -22.54 15.70 -12.69
CA VAL A 307 -23.22 16.44 -11.63
C VAL A 307 -22.08 16.78 -10.67
N VAL A 308 -21.44 17.93 -10.98
CA VAL A 308 -20.53 18.79 -10.18
C VAL A 308 -19.20 19.09 -10.85
N ARG A 309 -19.09 20.33 -11.34
CA ARG A 309 -18.07 21.25 -10.84
C ARG A 309 -18.81 22.38 -10.11
N LEU A 310 -18.48 22.64 -8.85
CA LEU A 310 -18.88 23.88 -8.18
C LEU A 310 -17.71 24.86 -8.33
N SER A 311 -17.85 25.82 -9.24
CA SER A 311 -17.11 27.08 -9.15
C SER A 311 -17.63 27.88 -7.95
N HIS A 312 -16.68 28.55 -7.31
CA HIS A 312 -16.71 29.28 -6.06
C HIS A 312 -17.92 30.20 -5.85
N SER A 313 -18.82 29.85 -4.93
CA SER A 313 -19.55 30.84 -4.13
C SER A 313 -18.64 31.31 -3.00
N GLN A 314 -18.30 32.60 -2.98
CA GLN A 314 -17.67 33.25 -1.84
C GLN A 314 -18.74 33.63 -0.82
N THR A 315 -19.09 32.69 0.05
CA THR A 315 -19.80 32.97 1.30
C THR A 315 -18.90 32.53 2.47
N SER A 316 -19.02 33.20 3.62
CA SER A 316 -18.24 32.92 4.84
C SER A 316 -18.56 31.56 5.50
N LYS A 317 -19.45 30.74 4.91
CA LYS A 317 -19.87 29.43 5.43
C LYS A 317 -18.99 28.30 4.86
N CYS A 318 -18.55 27.36 5.72
CA CYS A 318 -17.82 26.14 5.32
C CYS A 318 -18.63 25.35 4.27
N GLN A 319 -18.18 25.27 3.02
CA GLN A 319 -18.92 24.54 1.96
C GLN A 319 -18.86 22.99 2.08
N ASN A 320 -18.66 22.43 3.28
CA ASN A 320 -18.62 20.99 3.58
C ASN A 320 -17.56 20.19 2.77
N LYS A 321 -16.33 20.71 2.65
CA LYS A 321 -15.30 20.22 1.71
C LYS A 321 -14.11 19.54 2.39
N PRO A 322 -13.75 18.30 1.98
CA PRO A 322 -12.41 17.75 2.20
C PRO A 322 -11.39 18.37 1.22
N VAL A 323 -10.23 18.77 1.74
CA VAL A 323 -9.11 19.35 1.00
C VAL A 323 -7.86 18.52 1.29
N TYR A 324 -7.17 18.06 0.26
CA TYR A 324 -5.93 17.30 0.36
C TYR A 324 -4.80 18.00 -0.37
N LYS A 325 -3.78 18.44 0.36
CA LYS A 325 -2.51 18.93 -0.18
C LYS A 325 -1.54 17.76 -0.26
N ALA A 326 -0.96 17.52 -1.44
CA ALA A 326 0.06 16.49 -1.57
C ALA A 326 1.46 17.02 -1.22
N PRO A 327 2.39 16.13 -0.84
CA PRO A 327 3.76 16.54 -0.53
C PRO A 327 4.43 17.30 -1.68
N GLY A 328 4.96 18.48 -1.40
CA GLY A 328 5.67 19.31 -2.39
C GLY A 328 4.77 20.06 -3.38
N GLN A 329 3.44 19.98 -3.24
CA GLN A 329 2.49 20.73 -4.06
C GLN A 329 1.99 21.96 -3.29
N ASN A 330 2.00 23.13 -3.91
CA ASN A 330 1.48 24.36 -3.28
C ASN A 330 -0.04 24.47 -3.43
N THR A 331 -0.60 23.89 -4.50
CA THR A 331 -2.03 23.73 -4.74
C THR A 331 -2.58 22.49 -4.03
N SER A 332 -3.85 22.52 -3.65
CA SER A 332 -4.55 21.39 -3.02
C SER A 332 -5.53 20.76 -3.98
N LYS A 333 -5.87 19.48 -3.75
CA LYS A 333 -7.07 18.87 -4.32
C LYS A 333 -8.25 19.06 -3.38
N ILE A 334 -9.44 19.28 -3.91
CA ILE A 334 -10.67 19.53 -3.15
C ILE A 334 -11.74 18.55 -3.61
N ILE A 335 -12.45 17.94 -2.67
CA ILE A 335 -13.70 17.22 -2.96
C ILE A 335 -14.84 18.18 -2.63
N PHE A 336 -15.71 18.39 -3.61
CA PHE A 336 -16.98 19.09 -3.39
C PHE A 336 -18.03 18.08 -2.90
N PRO A 337 -18.88 18.43 -1.92
CA PRO A 337 -19.88 17.52 -1.31
C PRO A 337 -21.08 17.26 -2.23
N THR A 338 -20.83 17.09 -3.51
CA THR A 338 -21.85 16.98 -4.53
C THR A 338 -21.49 15.78 -5.44
N ALA A 339 -22.46 15.25 -6.18
CA ALA A 339 -22.59 13.82 -6.52
C ALA A 339 -21.44 13.12 -7.30
N ALA A 340 -20.43 13.84 -7.80
CA ALA A 340 -19.21 13.26 -8.36
C ALA A 340 -18.02 13.44 -7.40
N GLY A 341 -17.68 12.39 -6.65
CA GLY A 341 -16.51 12.33 -5.76
C GLY A 341 -15.16 12.29 -6.50
N ALA A 342 -14.92 13.24 -7.40
CA ALA A 342 -13.62 13.51 -8.00
C ALA A 342 -12.88 14.57 -7.18
N TRP A 343 -11.56 14.44 -7.14
CA TRP A 343 -10.66 15.40 -6.51
C TRP A 343 -10.34 16.52 -7.51
N ASP A 344 -10.95 17.69 -7.39
CA ASP A 344 -10.68 18.82 -8.27
C ASP A 344 -9.47 19.63 -7.80
N ASP A 345 -8.84 20.37 -8.69
CA ASP A 345 -7.82 21.34 -8.29
C ASP A 345 -8.43 22.50 -7.51
N GLY A 346 -7.79 22.86 -6.39
CA GLY A 346 -8.10 24.08 -5.67
C GLY A 346 -7.71 25.29 -6.50
N ALA A 347 -8.52 26.36 -6.44
CA ALA A 347 -8.34 27.54 -7.28
C ALA A 347 -7.00 28.25 -7.07
N GLN A 348 -6.46 28.23 -5.84
CA GLN A 348 -5.21 28.91 -5.50
C GLN A 348 -4.34 28.08 -4.55
N PRO A 349 -3.02 28.36 -4.50
CA PRO A 349 -2.12 27.80 -3.49
C PRO A 349 -2.54 28.09 -2.05
N LEU A 350 -2.31 27.14 -1.14
CA LEU A 350 -2.69 27.27 0.29
C LEU A 350 -1.88 28.30 1.08
N ASN A 351 -0.82 28.88 0.51
CA ASN A 351 -0.05 29.97 1.12
C ASN A 351 -0.58 31.36 0.72
N ASN A 352 -1.56 31.44 -0.18
CA ASN A 352 -2.20 32.70 -0.56
C ASN A 352 -3.37 32.98 0.37
N ALA A 353 -3.47 34.15 1.02
CA ALA A 353 -4.61 34.45 1.88
C ALA A 353 -5.93 34.59 1.09
N ASN A 354 -5.88 34.83 -0.22
CA ASN A 354 -7.03 35.13 -1.05
C ASN A 354 -7.46 33.93 -1.92
N GLN A 355 -8.77 33.82 -2.15
CA GLN A 355 -9.40 32.97 -3.17
C GLN A 355 -9.21 31.44 -3.04
N HIS A 356 -8.66 30.93 -1.93
CA HIS A 356 -8.83 29.51 -1.58
C HIS A 356 -9.85 29.30 -0.46
N SER A 357 -10.61 28.22 -0.56
CA SER A 357 -11.76 27.90 0.31
C SER A 357 -11.43 27.89 1.81
N PHE A 358 -10.20 27.54 2.15
CA PHE A 358 -9.78 27.36 3.54
C PHE A 358 -9.35 28.65 4.25
N ALA A 359 -8.69 29.60 3.57
CA ALA A 359 -8.41 30.91 4.14
C ALA A 359 -9.71 31.66 4.38
N LYS A 360 -10.66 31.55 3.45
CA LYS A 360 -12.00 32.11 3.60
C LYS A 360 -12.74 31.55 4.83
N ALA A 361 -12.70 30.23 5.04
CA ALA A 361 -13.34 29.60 6.21
C ALA A 361 -12.71 30.01 7.56
N LEU A 362 -11.45 30.45 7.55
CA LEU A 362 -10.73 30.89 8.75
C LEU A 362 -10.62 32.41 8.87
N GLU A 363 -11.26 33.18 7.99
CA GLU A 363 -11.06 34.63 7.92
C GLU A 363 -11.33 35.33 9.26
N HIS A 364 -12.34 34.86 10.01
CA HIS A 364 -12.70 35.39 11.33
C HIS A 364 -11.94 34.73 12.50
N VAL A 365 -11.16 33.68 12.21
CA VAL A 365 -10.22 33.05 13.16
C VAL A 365 -8.88 33.78 13.13
N VAL A 366 -8.50 34.31 11.97
CA VAL A 366 -7.20 34.95 11.70
C VAL A 366 -7.26 36.48 11.72
N ALA A 367 -8.41 37.10 11.39
CA ALA A 367 -8.56 38.55 11.44
C ALA A 367 -9.51 38.98 12.57
N ASN A 368 -9.18 40.05 13.30
CA ASN A 368 -9.98 40.55 14.42
C ASN A 368 -11.12 41.48 13.95
N ASN A 369 -11.92 41.01 12.99
CA ASN A 369 -12.80 41.89 12.20
C ASN A 369 -14.29 41.62 12.43
N ASN A 370 -14.65 40.72 13.35
CA ASN A 370 -16.05 40.42 13.65
C ASN A 370 -16.25 40.00 15.11
N ASN A 371 -16.89 40.87 15.90
CA ASN A 371 -17.16 40.63 17.32
C ASN A 371 -18.13 39.48 17.58
N ASN A 372 -18.97 39.14 16.58
CA ASN A 372 -19.99 38.10 16.70
C ASN A 372 -19.45 36.70 16.42
N ILE A 373 -18.18 36.55 16.00
CA ILE A 373 -17.57 35.24 15.72
C ILE A 373 -16.60 34.86 16.83
N LYS A 374 -16.88 33.74 17.47
CA LYS A 374 -16.06 33.15 18.54
C LYS A 374 -15.60 31.75 18.13
N PHE A 375 -14.48 31.30 18.67
CA PHE A 375 -13.93 30.00 18.35
C PHE A 375 -13.06 29.41 19.45
N ILE A 376 -12.92 28.09 19.39
CA ILE A 376 -11.92 27.31 20.13
C ILE A 376 -11.00 26.63 19.12
N ALA A 377 -9.69 26.78 19.30
CA ALA A 377 -8.67 26.16 18.47
C ALA A 377 -7.84 25.18 19.30
N TYR A 378 -7.57 24.01 18.72
CA TYR A 378 -6.79 22.98 19.37
C TYR A 378 -5.77 22.37 18.40
N ASN A 379 -4.56 22.12 18.89
CA ASN A 379 -3.49 21.52 18.10
C ASN A 379 -2.45 20.89 19.03
N ASN A 380 -2.00 19.67 18.73
CA ASN A 380 -0.92 19.04 19.48
C ASN A 380 0.48 19.65 19.23
N VAL A 381 0.61 20.50 18.21
CA VAL A 381 1.77 21.33 17.92
C VAL A 381 1.25 22.74 17.63
N PRO A 382 0.88 23.54 18.65
CA PRO A 382 0.30 24.86 18.42
C PRO A 382 1.33 25.84 17.86
N PRO A 383 0.87 26.87 17.11
CA PRO A 383 1.73 27.96 16.71
C PRO A 383 2.29 28.69 17.95
N GLY A 384 3.60 28.94 17.97
CA GLY A 384 4.25 29.73 19.01
C GLY A 384 4.46 29.04 20.37
N VAL A 385 3.99 27.79 20.55
CA VAL A 385 4.13 27.05 21.81
C VAL A 385 5.12 25.89 21.65
N PRO A 386 6.38 26.02 22.10
CA PRO A 386 7.35 24.93 22.06
C PRO A 386 7.04 23.85 23.11
N SER A 387 7.38 22.59 22.79
CA SER A 387 7.44 21.49 23.76
C SER A 387 6.12 21.06 24.43
N VAL A 388 4.98 21.25 23.77
CA VAL A 388 3.68 20.73 24.24
C VAL A 388 3.72 19.22 24.42
N LYS A 389 3.48 18.75 25.65
CA LYS A 389 3.34 17.33 25.98
C LYS A 389 1.85 16.96 25.94
N THR A 390 1.39 16.48 24.79
CA THR A 390 0.07 15.84 24.67
C THR A 390 0.18 14.50 23.97
N LYS A 391 -0.67 13.55 24.35
CA LYS A 391 -0.78 12.23 23.73
C LYS A 391 -1.81 12.19 22.60
N SER A 392 -2.53 13.30 22.43
CA SER A 392 -3.45 13.55 21.32
C SER A 392 -2.71 13.94 20.05
N ASN A 393 -3.24 13.51 18.91
CA ASN A 393 -2.78 13.96 17.59
C ASN A 393 -3.79 14.93 16.93
N SER A 394 -4.94 15.14 17.57
CA SER A 394 -6.07 15.88 17.04
C SER A 394 -5.73 17.36 16.88
N LYS A 395 -6.17 17.95 15.76
CA LYS A 395 -6.05 19.38 15.48
C LYS A 395 -7.30 19.89 14.79
N GLY A 396 -7.70 21.12 15.08
CA GLY A 396 -8.91 21.68 14.52
C GLY A 396 -9.35 22.98 15.16
N VAL A 397 -10.49 23.47 14.69
CA VAL A 397 -11.14 24.69 15.14
C VAL A 397 -12.64 24.47 15.17
N ILE A 398 -13.31 24.88 16.25
CA ILE A 398 -14.77 25.02 16.28
C ILE A 398 -15.06 26.51 16.30
N ILE A 399 -15.87 26.98 15.36
CA ILE A 399 -16.24 28.38 15.17
C ILE A 399 -17.74 28.48 15.35
N LEU A 400 -18.23 29.49 16.05
CA LEU A 400 -19.66 29.79 16.16
C LEU A 400 -19.93 31.28 16.00
N SER A 401 -21.18 31.59 15.63
CA SER A 401 -21.71 32.94 15.58
C SER A 401 -22.62 33.19 16.78
N THR A 402 -22.37 34.24 17.56
CA THR A 402 -23.25 34.64 18.67
C THR A 402 -24.48 35.43 18.19
N ALA A 403 -24.54 35.79 16.91
CA ALA A 403 -25.66 36.52 16.31
C ALA A 403 -26.65 35.61 15.54
N ALA A 404 -26.32 34.32 15.37
CA ALA A 404 -27.10 33.40 14.56
C ALA A 404 -26.75 31.96 14.95
N ASN A 405 -27.74 31.06 14.99
CA ASN A 405 -27.54 29.62 15.24
C ASN A 405 -26.79 28.95 14.08
N SER A 406 -25.49 29.19 13.97
CA SER A 406 -24.63 28.69 12.91
C SER A 406 -23.21 28.50 13.43
N ALA A 407 -22.67 27.32 13.17
CA ALA A 407 -21.33 26.94 13.59
C ALA A 407 -20.59 26.20 12.48
N ALA A 408 -19.27 26.11 12.64
CA ALA A 408 -18.40 25.35 11.77
C ALA A 408 -17.41 24.51 12.59
N TRP A 409 -17.12 23.31 12.10
CA TRP A 409 -16.08 22.46 12.66
C TRP A 409 -15.04 22.13 11.58
N ILE A 410 -13.80 22.52 11.86
CA ILE A 410 -12.65 22.30 11.01
C ILE A 410 -11.74 21.27 11.69
N VAL A 411 -11.35 20.23 10.94
CA VAL A 411 -10.36 19.23 11.37
C VAL A 411 -9.20 19.23 10.37
N HIS A 412 -7.95 19.23 10.85
CA HIS A 412 -6.79 19.27 9.96
C HIS A 412 -5.58 18.48 10.51
N THR A 413 -4.56 18.30 9.67
CA THR A 413 -3.29 17.65 10.07
C THR A 413 -2.12 18.62 10.23
N VAL A 414 -2.29 19.91 9.94
CA VAL A 414 -1.22 20.93 9.88
C VAL A 414 -0.66 21.31 11.27
N PRO A 415 0.63 21.05 11.57
CA PRO A 415 1.31 21.57 12.76
C PRO A 415 1.51 23.09 12.69
N GLY A 416 1.49 23.77 13.84
CA GLY A 416 1.72 25.21 13.95
C GLY A 416 0.59 26.05 13.36
N PHE A 417 -0.65 25.55 13.35
CA PHE A 417 -1.78 26.14 12.63
C PHE A 417 -3.12 25.91 13.34
N PRO A 418 -4.12 26.80 13.22
CA PRO A 418 -3.98 28.20 12.82
C PRO A 418 -3.41 29.04 13.96
N THR A 419 -2.78 30.15 13.62
CA THR A 419 -2.47 31.20 14.58
C THR A 419 -3.72 32.03 14.81
N ALA A 420 -4.22 32.05 16.04
CA ALA A 420 -5.44 32.74 16.40
C ALA A 420 -5.24 34.27 16.36
N ARG A 421 -6.21 35.00 15.80
CA ARG A 421 -6.28 36.47 15.76
C ARG A 421 -5.07 37.18 15.11
N THR A 422 -4.32 36.47 14.27
CA THR A 422 -3.24 37.04 13.44
C THR A 422 -3.50 36.78 11.95
N PRO A 423 -3.10 37.65 11.02
CA PRO A 423 -3.32 37.47 9.59
C PRO A 423 -3.00 36.06 9.09
N TYR A 424 -3.77 35.58 8.11
CA TYR A 424 -3.64 34.22 7.58
C TYR A 424 -2.18 33.91 7.23
N SER A 425 -1.63 32.87 7.86
CA SER A 425 -0.26 32.44 7.63
C SER A 425 -0.19 30.92 7.54
N TRP A 426 0.35 30.44 6.43
CA TRP A 426 0.60 29.02 6.21
C TRP A 426 2.03 28.65 6.65
N PRO A 427 2.23 27.61 7.48
CA PRO A 427 3.56 27.17 7.89
C PRO A 427 4.40 26.68 6.71
N ALA A 428 5.39 27.47 6.28
CA ALA A 428 6.21 27.15 5.10
C ALA A 428 6.91 25.78 5.18
N ALA A 429 7.27 25.34 6.39
CA ALA A 429 7.86 24.02 6.63
C ALA A 429 6.96 22.85 6.16
N GLU A 430 5.65 23.07 6.11
CA GLU A 430 4.64 22.07 5.78
C GLU A 430 4.33 22.01 4.28
N ASN A 431 4.98 22.83 3.45
CA ASN A 431 4.89 22.70 1.97
C ASN A 431 5.44 21.37 1.45
N ALA A 432 6.46 20.82 2.11
CA ALA A 432 7.08 19.56 1.73
C ALA A 432 6.24 18.33 2.14
N ARG A 433 5.13 18.51 2.85
CA ARG A 433 4.35 17.43 3.47
C ARG A 433 2.92 17.38 2.94
N GLY A 434 2.34 16.18 2.97
CA GLY A 434 0.95 15.96 2.63
C GLY A 434 0.03 16.29 3.81
N HIS A 435 -1.06 17.02 3.57
CA HIS A 435 -2.02 17.45 4.59
C HIS A 435 -3.46 17.24 4.16
N LEU A 436 -4.33 16.95 5.13
CA LEU A 436 -5.77 16.84 4.94
C LEU A 436 -6.46 17.85 5.84
N LEU A 437 -7.47 18.52 5.30
CA LEU A 437 -8.31 19.48 5.99
C LEU A 437 -9.77 19.19 5.65
N ILE A 438 -10.66 19.25 6.63
CA ILE A 438 -12.11 19.05 6.48
C ILE A 438 -12.81 20.21 7.16
N CYS A 439 -13.73 20.86 6.46
CA CYS A 439 -14.54 21.98 6.94
C CYS A 439 -16.00 21.53 6.92
N LEU A 440 -16.73 21.59 8.03
CA LEU A 440 -18.13 21.22 8.14
C LEU A 440 -18.95 22.40 8.67
N THR A 441 -20.00 22.83 7.98
CA THR A 441 -21.01 23.75 8.55
C THR A 441 -22.04 22.92 9.29
N ILE A 442 -22.34 23.30 10.54
CA ILE A 442 -23.20 22.58 11.48
C ILE A 442 -24.05 23.58 12.26
N SER A 443 -25.14 23.11 12.87
CA SER A 443 -25.88 23.91 13.84
C SER A 443 -25.12 23.98 15.17
N GLU A 444 -25.31 25.07 15.90
CA GLU A 444 -24.64 25.31 17.18
C GLU A 444 -24.98 24.23 18.21
N SER A 445 -26.23 23.73 18.18
CA SER A 445 -26.72 22.62 19.01
C SER A 445 -25.90 21.32 18.89
N GLN A 446 -25.10 21.16 17.83
CA GLN A 446 -24.29 19.96 17.61
C GLN A 446 -22.87 20.07 18.19
N ILE A 447 -22.45 21.26 18.65
CA ILE A 447 -21.12 21.49 19.23
C ILE A 447 -20.89 20.59 20.46
N ASN A 448 -21.87 20.46 21.34
CA ASN A 448 -21.72 19.64 22.54
C ASN A 448 -21.48 18.15 22.23
N ALA A 449 -22.04 17.64 21.11
CA ALA A 449 -21.77 16.27 20.65
C ALA A 449 -20.33 16.11 20.15
N ILE A 450 -19.80 17.11 19.45
CA ILE A 450 -18.39 17.15 19.02
C ILE A 450 -17.47 17.24 20.25
N ALA A 451 -17.79 18.13 21.19
CA ALA A 451 -17.01 18.32 22.42
C ALA A 451 -16.93 17.03 23.26
N ALA A 452 -18.02 16.27 23.37
CA ALA A 452 -18.01 14.96 24.04
C ALA A 452 -17.02 13.97 23.40
N SER A 453 -16.87 14.04 22.08
CA SER A 453 -15.90 13.23 21.33
C SER A 453 -14.46 13.74 21.47
N LEU A 454 -14.27 15.06 21.49
CA LEU A 454 -12.95 15.68 21.68
C LEU A 454 -12.41 15.47 23.10
N LEU A 455 -13.28 15.52 24.12
CA LEU A 455 -12.91 15.31 25.52
C LEU A 455 -12.19 13.97 25.75
N LEU A 456 -12.58 12.92 25.03
CA LEU A 456 -11.92 11.61 25.11
C LEU A 456 -10.53 11.58 24.48
N VAL A 457 -10.32 12.29 23.38
CA VAL A 457 -9.02 12.32 22.68
C VAL A 457 -8.06 13.36 23.28
N GLN A 458 -8.51 14.15 24.26
CA GLN A 458 -7.69 15.08 25.07
C GLN A 458 -6.81 16.02 24.22
N PRO A 459 -7.39 16.77 23.26
CA PRO A 459 -6.61 17.67 22.43
C PRO A 459 -6.09 18.83 23.27
N MET A 460 -4.94 19.39 22.87
CA MET A 460 -4.43 20.59 23.51
C MET A 460 -5.11 21.82 22.91
N VAL A 461 -5.97 22.48 23.70
CA VAL A 461 -6.62 23.73 23.34
C VAL A 461 -5.62 24.86 23.52
N HIS A 462 -5.33 25.61 22.44
CA HIS A 462 -4.37 26.72 22.47
C HIS A 462 -5.03 28.10 22.41
N TYR A 463 -6.32 28.15 22.11
CA TYR A 463 -7.10 29.37 22.11
C TYR A 463 -8.59 29.05 22.32
N ASN A 464 -9.28 29.85 23.12
CA ASN A 464 -10.72 29.80 23.31
C ASN A 464 -11.25 31.19 23.68
N ASP A 465 -12.22 31.70 22.92
CA ASP A 465 -12.95 32.93 23.26
C ASP A 465 -14.47 32.78 23.17
N ILE A 466 -14.96 31.53 23.16
CA ILE A 466 -16.39 31.24 23.22
C ILE A 466 -16.89 31.53 24.65
N PRO A 467 -17.82 32.49 24.82
CA PRO A 467 -18.28 32.90 26.14
C PRO A 467 -19.18 31.83 26.77
N GLU A 468 -19.23 31.81 28.10
CA GLU A 468 -19.99 30.81 28.85
C GLU A 468 -21.49 30.85 28.56
N THR A 469 -22.04 32.04 28.24
CA THR A 469 -23.45 32.26 27.86
C THR A 469 -23.89 31.40 26.68
N GLU A 470 -23.04 31.22 25.66
CA GLU A 470 -23.33 30.40 24.48
C GLU A 470 -23.21 28.90 24.79
N THR A 471 -22.55 28.54 25.89
CA THR A 471 -22.22 27.15 26.23
C THR A 471 -22.97 26.66 27.47
N ALA A 472 -23.90 27.44 28.01
CA ALA A 472 -24.65 27.13 29.23
C ALA A 472 -25.37 25.76 29.15
N GLY A 473 -25.83 25.37 27.95
CA GLY A 473 -26.42 24.04 27.68
C GLY A 473 -25.44 22.94 27.24
N MET A 474 -24.12 23.20 27.25
CA MET A 474 -23.09 22.35 26.64
C MET A 474 -22.06 21.83 27.66
N PRO A 475 -22.45 20.90 28.57
CA PRO A 475 -21.58 20.47 29.66
C PRO A 475 -20.29 19.78 29.21
N TYR A 476 -20.26 19.13 28.04
CA TYR A 476 -19.02 18.53 27.52
C TYR A 476 -18.08 19.59 26.91
N PHE A 477 -18.65 20.66 26.34
CA PHE A 477 -17.86 21.79 25.85
C PHE A 477 -17.15 22.49 27.00
N LYS A 478 -17.88 22.79 28.10
CA LYS A 478 -17.28 23.38 29.30
C LYS A 478 -16.10 22.54 29.81
N LYS A 479 -16.27 21.22 29.92
CA LYS A 479 -15.19 20.30 30.31
C LYS A 479 -14.00 20.32 29.34
N LEU A 480 -14.25 20.43 28.03
CA LEU A 480 -13.21 20.50 27.01
C LEU A 480 -12.42 21.81 27.10
N ALA A 481 -13.12 22.94 27.25
CA ALA A 481 -12.52 24.26 27.40
C ALA A 481 -11.67 24.37 28.68
N GLU A 482 -12.09 23.71 29.76
CA GLU A 482 -11.35 23.59 31.02
C GLU A 482 -10.20 22.56 30.96
N GLY A 483 -10.03 21.83 29.85
CA GLY A 483 -9.00 20.80 29.71
C GLY A 483 -9.21 19.56 30.58
N LYS A 484 -10.44 19.28 31.04
CA LYS A 484 -10.75 18.13 31.90
C LYS A 484 -10.61 16.81 31.14
N VAL A 485 -10.24 15.76 31.87
CA VAL A 485 -10.02 14.42 31.32
C VAL A 485 -11.04 13.43 31.88
N PRO A 486 -11.68 12.58 31.04
CA PRO A 486 -12.53 11.50 31.52
C PRO A 486 -11.70 10.42 32.23
N THR A 487 -11.91 10.23 33.54
CA THR A 487 -11.22 9.23 34.37
C THR A 487 -11.99 7.93 34.54
N LEU A 488 -13.30 7.94 34.27
CA LEU A 488 -14.20 6.80 34.42
C LEU A 488 -14.70 6.29 33.06
N PRO A 489 -14.98 4.97 32.92
CA PRO A 489 -15.56 4.41 31.70
C PRO A 489 -16.97 4.97 31.42
N PRO A 490 -17.42 4.98 30.15
CA PRO A 490 -16.79 4.35 28.97
C PRO A 490 -15.65 5.17 28.34
N PHE A 491 -14.54 4.48 28.01
CA PHE A 491 -13.36 5.06 27.36
C PHE A 491 -13.46 5.17 25.83
N THR A 492 -14.65 4.98 25.28
CA THR A 492 -14.95 5.12 23.85
C THR A 492 -16.26 5.88 23.68
N SER A 493 -16.40 6.63 22.59
CA SER A 493 -17.63 7.36 22.27
C SER A 493 -17.96 7.23 20.80
N ARG A 494 -19.26 7.20 20.51
CA ARG A 494 -19.83 7.27 19.18
C ARG A 494 -20.87 8.38 19.18
N ARG A 495 -20.62 9.42 18.38
CA ARG A 495 -21.55 10.54 18.17
C ARG A 495 -21.90 10.65 16.69
N SER A 496 -23.03 11.28 16.40
CA SER A 496 -23.42 11.55 15.02
C SER A 496 -23.91 12.99 14.94
N ILE A 497 -23.48 13.69 13.89
CA ILE A 497 -23.89 15.06 13.56
C ILE A 497 -24.36 15.09 12.10
N ARG A 498 -25.00 16.17 11.69
CA ARG A 498 -25.45 16.45 10.32
C ARG A 498 -24.98 17.83 9.92
N THR A 499 -24.45 17.94 8.70
CA THR A 499 -24.09 19.24 8.14
C THR A 499 -25.32 20.05 7.79
N GLU A 500 -25.26 21.37 7.94
CA GLU A 500 -26.26 22.27 7.38
C GLU A 500 -26.06 22.37 5.86
N ASN A 501 -26.98 21.81 5.08
CA ASN A 501 -27.00 21.89 3.63
C ASN A 501 -28.44 21.76 3.10
N ALA A 502 -28.94 22.78 2.42
CA ALA A 502 -30.28 22.81 1.82
C ALA A 502 -30.48 21.74 0.71
N GLY A 503 -29.40 21.31 0.04
CA GLY A 503 -29.44 20.31 -1.03
C GLY A 503 -29.24 18.85 -0.58
N GLY A 504 -29.13 18.59 0.72
CA GLY A 504 -28.92 17.23 1.27
C GLY A 504 -27.92 17.22 2.43
N PRO A 505 -28.37 17.10 3.70
CA PRO A 505 -27.48 17.06 4.85
C PRO A 505 -26.63 15.78 4.87
N VAL A 506 -25.31 15.93 5.04
CA VAL A 506 -24.38 14.80 5.18
C VAL A 506 -24.36 14.34 6.63
N ALA A 507 -24.65 13.06 6.86
CA ALA A 507 -24.47 12.45 8.17
C ALA A 507 -22.99 12.18 8.44
N VAL A 508 -22.46 12.73 9.53
CA VAL A 508 -21.08 12.54 9.98
C VAL A 508 -21.10 11.74 11.28
N HIS A 509 -20.35 10.64 11.32
CA HIS A 509 -20.20 9.82 12.51
C HIS A 509 -18.82 10.03 13.11
N ILE A 510 -18.78 10.37 14.40
CA ILE A 510 -17.54 10.64 15.15
C ILE A 510 -17.28 9.48 16.09
N TYR A 511 -16.11 8.88 15.98
CA TYR A 511 -15.65 7.78 16.83
C TYR A 511 -14.41 8.21 17.58
N SER A 512 -14.48 8.17 18.91
CA SER A 512 -13.38 8.57 19.79
C SER A 512 -13.02 7.46 20.76
N LYS A 513 -11.75 7.42 21.14
CA LYS A 513 -11.25 6.60 22.25
C LYS A 513 -10.30 7.42 23.11
N SER A 514 -10.27 7.17 24.41
CA SER A 514 -9.22 7.71 25.28
C SER A 514 -7.95 6.84 25.21
N GLU A 515 -6.88 7.34 25.83
CA GLU A 515 -5.64 6.59 26.02
C GLU A 515 -5.90 5.26 26.75
N SER A 516 -6.73 5.27 27.79
CA SER A 516 -7.05 4.09 28.62
C SER A 516 -7.80 2.99 27.85
N SER A 517 -8.27 3.27 26.63
CA SER A 517 -8.99 2.30 25.81
C SER A 517 -8.04 1.32 25.11
N LYS A 518 -8.24 0.02 25.35
CA LYS A 518 -7.52 -1.08 24.71
C LYS A 518 -7.99 -1.39 23.26
N TYR A 519 -8.98 -0.66 22.73
CA TYR A 519 -9.50 -0.93 21.38
C TYR A 519 -8.63 -0.32 20.28
N GLU A 520 -8.33 -1.11 19.25
CA GLU A 520 -7.70 -0.64 18.01
C GLU A 520 -8.77 0.03 17.10
N ILE A 521 -8.50 1.24 16.61
CA ILE A 521 -9.51 2.12 16.00
C ILE A 521 -10.00 1.62 14.63
N TYR A 522 -9.15 0.99 13.82
CA TYR A 522 -9.50 0.58 12.46
C TYR A 522 -10.34 -0.70 12.46
N LYS A 523 -9.86 -1.79 13.06
CA LYS A 523 -10.52 -3.11 13.07
C LYS A 523 -11.62 -3.19 14.11
N LYS A 524 -11.34 -2.81 15.36
CA LYS A 524 -12.29 -3.03 16.48
C LYS A 524 -13.38 -1.97 16.55
N VAL A 525 -13.15 -0.79 15.96
CA VAL A 525 -14.15 0.30 15.88
C VAL A 525 -14.66 0.49 14.46
N ILE A 526 -13.84 0.97 13.52
CA ILE A 526 -14.30 1.36 12.17
C ILE A 526 -14.87 0.17 11.39
N VAL A 527 -14.13 -0.95 11.23
CA VAL A 527 -14.61 -2.12 10.48
C VAL A 527 -15.83 -2.76 11.16
N LYS A 528 -15.80 -2.85 12.49
CA LYS A 528 -16.91 -3.41 13.28
C LYS A 528 -18.19 -2.60 13.10
N VAL A 529 -18.10 -1.27 13.14
CA VAL A 529 -19.26 -0.38 13.03
C VAL A 529 -19.72 -0.19 11.59
N LEU A 530 -18.80 0.04 10.65
CA LEU A 530 -19.15 0.23 9.24
C LEU A 530 -19.67 -1.04 8.59
N LYS A 531 -19.41 -2.21 9.17
CA LYS A 531 -19.82 -3.50 8.64
C LYS A 531 -19.36 -3.70 7.18
N LYS A 532 -18.21 -3.10 6.82
CA LYS A 532 -17.61 -3.09 5.47
C LYS A 532 -16.10 -3.29 5.57
N SER A 533 -15.49 -3.76 4.48
CA SER A 533 -14.03 -3.68 4.34
C SER A 533 -13.62 -2.22 4.18
N ILE A 534 -12.41 -1.87 4.59
CA ILE A 534 -11.85 -0.51 4.41
C ILE A 534 -10.50 -0.58 3.71
N LYS A 535 -10.20 0.39 2.85
CA LYS A 535 -8.85 0.68 2.35
C LYS A 535 -8.24 1.78 3.21
N VAL A 536 -7.03 1.57 3.71
CA VAL A 536 -6.36 2.48 4.65
C VAL A 536 -5.13 3.08 3.98
N TRP A 537 -5.04 4.41 4.02
CA TRP A 537 -3.84 5.19 3.80
C TRP A 537 -3.33 5.67 5.15
N SER A 538 -2.19 5.14 5.56
CA SER A 538 -1.54 5.48 6.81
C SER A 538 -0.10 5.03 6.76
N ARG A 539 0.78 5.76 7.45
CA ARG A 539 2.07 5.20 7.85
C ARG A 539 1.79 3.96 8.71
N ARG A 540 2.53 2.88 8.47
CA ARG A 540 2.30 1.57 9.07
C ARG A 540 3.62 0.90 9.35
N ASP A 541 3.62 -0.02 10.32
CA ASP A 541 4.71 -0.97 10.54
C ASP A 541 4.71 -2.05 9.43
N ASN A 542 5.79 -2.82 9.31
CA ASN A 542 5.83 -3.96 8.37
C ASN A 542 5.09 -5.21 8.91
N ILE A 543 4.50 -5.10 10.10
CA ILE A 543 3.85 -6.17 10.86
C ILE A 543 2.39 -6.30 10.42
N LEU A 544 1.69 -5.17 10.33
CA LEU A 544 0.29 -5.12 9.95
C LEU A 544 0.11 -5.40 8.47
N LYS A 545 -0.32 -6.63 8.19
CA LYS A 545 -0.76 -7.07 6.87
C LYS A 545 -2.24 -6.78 6.70
N GLY A 546 -2.67 -6.58 5.45
CA GLY A 546 -4.10 -6.52 5.15
C GLY A 546 -4.77 -7.81 5.63
N ASP A 547 -5.78 -7.69 6.49
CA ASP A 547 -6.44 -8.83 7.09
C ASP A 547 -7.44 -9.43 6.10
N CYS A 548 -7.01 -10.47 5.37
CA CYS A 548 -7.79 -11.18 4.37
C CYS A 548 -8.20 -12.60 4.81
N ARG A 549 -8.04 -12.99 6.10
CA ARG A 549 -8.33 -14.35 6.58
C ARG A 549 -9.42 -14.36 7.65
N GLY A 550 -10.59 -14.90 7.31
CA GLY A 550 -11.67 -15.23 8.26
C GLY A 550 -12.59 -14.05 8.61
N SER A 551 -13.89 -14.24 8.36
CA SER A 551 -14.96 -13.22 8.30
C SER A 551 -14.96 -12.35 7.02
N GLN A 552 -16.15 -12.03 6.51
CA GLN A 552 -16.38 -11.41 5.19
C GLN A 552 -15.87 -9.96 5.02
N ARG A 553 -15.13 -9.38 6.00
CA ARG A 553 -14.77 -7.95 6.04
C ARG A 553 -13.28 -7.76 6.37
N HIS A 554 -12.60 -6.93 5.58
CA HIS A 554 -11.14 -6.86 5.56
C HIS A 554 -10.60 -5.43 5.71
N ILE A 555 -9.42 -5.27 6.31
CA ILE A 555 -8.61 -4.06 6.17
C ILE A 555 -7.67 -4.28 4.98
N ARG A 556 -7.76 -3.42 3.99
CA ARG A 556 -6.88 -3.39 2.82
C ARG A 556 -5.97 -2.21 2.91
N LEU A 557 -4.72 -2.40 2.54
CA LEU A 557 -3.70 -1.39 2.65
C LEU A 557 -3.46 -0.75 1.28
N ILE A 558 -3.53 0.58 1.22
CA ILE A 558 -3.15 1.30 0.00
C ILE A 558 -1.62 1.21 -0.15
N LYS A 559 -1.16 0.98 -1.38
CA LYS A 559 0.28 0.86 -1.70
C LYS A 559 0.87 2.24 -1.95
N SER A 560 2.07 2.47 -1.41
CA SER A 560 2.92 3.62 -1.73
C SER A 560 3.85 3.27 -2.90
N PRO A 561 4.16 4.19 -3.84
CA PRO A 561 3.55 5.51 -3.98
C PRO A 561 2.10 5.40 -4.51
N ALA A 562 1.30 6.44 -4.28
CA ALA A 562 -0.05 6.59 -4.83
C ALA A 562 -0.22 7.97 -5.46
N ALA A 563 -1.34 8.19 -6.12
CA ALA A 563 -1.70 9.50 -6.64
C ALA A 563 -3.18 9.79 -6.34
N ILE A 564 -3.46 11.03 -5.95
CA ILE A 564 -4.80 11.57 -5.78
C ILE A 564 -5.04 12.54 -6.94
N ASN A 565 -5.71 12.06 -7.99
CA ASN A 565 -6.01 12.79 -9.23
C ASN A 565 -4.82 13.61 -9.80
N GLY A 566 -3.68 12.95 -10.00
CA GLY A 566 -2.46 13.58 -10.53
C GLY A 566 -1.51 14.15 -9.46
N HIS A 567 -1.97 14.32 -8.21
CA HIS A 567 -1.08 14.67 -7.10
C HIS A 567 -0.42 13.43 -6.52
N ASN A 568 0.88 13.27 -6.79
CA ASN A 568 1.67 12.16 -6.27
C ASN A 568 1.84 12.26 -4.76
N THR A 569 1.64 11.14 -4.07
CA THR A 569 1.85 11.02 -2.65
C THR A 569 2.57 9.72 -2.30
N ASN A 570 3.24 9.73 -1.16
CA ASN A 570 3.95 8.60 -0.62
C ASN A 570 3.91 8.64 0.90
N LEU A 571 3.98 7.48 1.54
CA LEU A 571 3.88 7.35 2.99
C LEU A 571 5.01 8.06 3.74
N GLU A 572 6.16 8.30 3.09
CA GLU A 572 7.31 8.95 3.71
C GLU A 572 7.14 10.47 3.86
N ALA A 573 6.41 11.11 2.94
CA ALA A 573 6.22 12.56 2.90
C ALA A 573 4.79 13.01 3.25
N ASP A 574 3.82 12.10 3.27
CA ASP A 574 2.45 12.37 3.69
C ASP A 574 2.26 12.05 5.17
N ILE A 575 1.71 13.00 5.95
CA ILE A 575 1.44 12.82 7.39
C ILE A 575 -0.04 12.55 7.69
N THR A 576 -0.86 12.40 6.65
CA THR A 576 -2.30 12.13 6.79
C THR A 576 -2.57 10.66 7.06
N ASN A 577 -3.62 10.38 7.85
CA ASN A 577 -4.15 9.04 7.96
C ASN A 577 -5.65 9.08 7.66
N TRP A 578 -6.08 8.23 6.73
CA TRP A 578 -7.47 8.17 6.31
C TRP A 578 -7.83 6.76 5.83
N ALA A 579 -9.12 6.46 5.88
CA ALA A 579 -9.66 5.19 5.40
C ALA A 579 -10.88 5.43 4.52
N VAL A 580 -11.09 4.54 3.55
CA VAL A 580 -12.29 4.55 2.70
C VAL A 580 -12.96 3.19 2.69
N SER A 581 -14.28 3.12 2.71
CA SER A 581 -15.00 1.85 2.62
C SER A 581 -14.81 1.16 1.25
N ASP A 582 -14.70 -0.17 1.22
CA ASP A 582 -14.51 -0.98 0.01
C ASP A 582 -15.48 -2.18 -0.05
N PRO A 583 -16.52 -2.18 -0.91
CA PRO A 583 -16.98 -1.07 -1.73
C PRO A 583 -17.78 -0.04 -0.89
N GLY A 584 -17.64 1.24 -1.21
CA GLY A 584 -18.50 2.29 -0.68
C GLY A 584 -17.92 3.69 -0.83
N ASN A 585 -18.66 4.68 -0.32
CA ASN A 585 -18.39 6.12 -0.42
C ASN A 585 -18.10 6.78 0.95
N ILE A 586 -17.83 5.99 1.99
CA ILE A 586 -17.50 6.52 3.31
C ILE A 586 -16.01 6.85 3.33
N PHE A 587 -15.69 8.12 3.64
CA PHE A 587 -14.35 8.61 3.89
C PHE A 587 -14.19 8.88 5.39
N CYS A 588 -13.13 8.35 5.99
CA CYS A 588 -12.80 8.54 7.40
C CYS A 588 -11.45 9.24 7.48
N HIS A 589 -11.40 10.44 8.07
CA HIS A 589 -10.16 10.97 8.63
C HIS A 589 -9.87 10.27 9.95
N VAL A 590 -8.59 9.96 10.20
CA VAL A 590 -8.17 9.28 11.43
C VAL A 590 -6.95 9.99 12.01
N ASP A 591 -7.03 10.43 13.27
CA ASP A 591 -5.96 11.20 13.90
C ASP A 591 -4.73 10.35 14.24
N LYS A 592 -4.90 9.04 14.37
CA LYS A 592 -3.83 8.08 14.68
C LYS A 592 -3.53 7.19 13.46
N PRO A 593 -2.25 6.97 13.14
CA PRO A 593 -1.85 6.02 12.11
C PRO A 593 -2.22 4.56 12.44
N TYR A 594 -2.40 3.75 11.39
CA TYR A 594 -2.56 2.30 11.43
C TYR A 594 -1.24 1.60 11.76
N PHE A 595 -0.89 1.65 13.04
CA PHE A 595 0.14 0.83 13.65
C PHE A 595 -0.50 -0.21 14.56
N ASP A 596 0.14 -1.37 14.69
CA ASP A 596 -0.08 -2.16 15.88
C ASP A 596 0.66 -1.38 16.95
N HIS A 597 -0.08 -0.73 17.85
CA HIS A 597 0.54 -0.42 19.11
C HIS A 597 0.75 -1.78 19.80
N THR A 598 1.85 -2.46 19.46
CA THR A 598 2.55 -3.17 20.52
C THR A 598 2.80 -2.10 21.58
N PRO A 599 2.29 -2.27 22.81
CA PRO A 599 2.69 -1.43 23.92
C PRO A 599 4.21 -1.26 23.86
N GLY A 600 4.72 -0.05 24.15
CA GLY A 600 6.16 0.16 24.25
C GLY A 600 6.76 -1.01 25.02
N GLN A 601 7.62 -1.79 24.36
CA GLN A 601 8.09 -3.02 24.94
C GLN A 601 9.13 -2.62 25.99
N ALA A 602 8.72 -2.67 27.26
CA ALA A 602 9.57 -2.26 28.37
C ALA A 602 10.67 -3.28 28.67
N THR A 603 10.59 -4.49 28.07
CA THR A 603 11.72 -5.41 27.93
C THR A 603 12.53 -5.02 26.70
N GLY A 604 13.66 -4.33 26.89
CA GLY A 604 14.58 -4.02 25.78
C GLY A 604 15.26 -5.29 25.25
N LYS A 605 15.77 -5.24 24.01
CA LYS A 605 16.69 -6.28 23.53
C LYS A 605 18.11 -5.99 23.98
N ILE A 606 18.82 -7.02 24.43
CA ILE A 606 20.19 -6.92 24.93
C ILE A 606 21.09 -7.84 24.11
N ILE A 607 22.26 -7.35 23.75
CA ILE A 607 23.39 -8.19 23.33
C ILE A 607 24.44 -8.05 24.42
N GLU A 608 24.85 -9.17 25.02
CA GLU A 608 25.95 -9.22 25.96
C GLU A 608 27.16 -9.87 25.30
N ALA A 609 28.33 -9.25 25.48
CA ALA A 609 29.61 -9.79 25.03
C ALA A 609 30.35 -10.40 26.23
N THR A 610 29.82 -11.49 26.80
CA THR A 610 30.47 -12.24 27.87
C THR A 610 30.99 -13.58 27.36
N ALA A 611 32.05 -14.10 27.99
CA ALA A 611 32.63 -15.39 27.65
C ALA A 611 31.70 -16.59 27.91
N ALA A 612 30.67 -16.42 28.76
CA ALA A 612 29.72 -17.44 29.16
C ALA A 612 28.42 -17.48 28.32
N ALA A 613 28.11 -16.44 27.54
CA ALA A 613 26.94 -16.41 26.66
C ALA A 613 27.27 -17.07 25.32
N ALA A 614 27.09 -18.38 25.24
CA ALA A 614 27.08 -19.09 23.97
C ALA A 614 25.95 -18.52 23.07
N ALA A 615 26.35 -17.90 21.95
CA ALA A 615 25.52 -17.23 20.93
C ALA A 615 24.99 -15.83 21.31
N GLY A 616 25.76 -14.80 20.95
CA GLY A 616 25.38 -13.38 20.96
C GLY A 616 24.30 -13.03 19.93
N ASN A 617 23.11 -13.59 20.11
CA ASN A 617 21.87 -13.08 19.53
C ASN A 617 21.33 -11.95 20.40
N TRP A 618 20.57 -11.02 19.82
CA TRP A 618 19.74 -10.12 20.63
C TRP A 618 18.77 -10.97 21.45
N GLN A 619 18.85 -10.89 22.77
CA GLN A 619 17.96 -11.57 23.70
C GLN A 619 16.97 -10.58 24.30
N ASP A 620 15.83 -11.07 24.77
CA ASP A 620 14.96 -10.25 25.61
C ASP A 620 15.66 -9.95 26.93
N GLY A 621 15.58 -8.70 27.38
CA GLY A 621 16.03 -8.33 28.71
C GLY A 621 15.27 -9.11 29.78
N ALA A 622 15.99 -9.63 30.77
CA ALA A 622 15.44 -10.49 31.82
C ALA A 622 14.39 -9.79 32.72
N ALA A 623 14.38 -8.46 32.76
CA ALA A 623 13.37 -7.67 33.44
C ALA A 623 13.06 -6.37 32.68
N LEU A 624 12.00 -5.67 33.10
CA LEU A 624 11.65 -4.35 32.57
C LEU A 624 12.75 -3.35 32.92
N ILE A 625 13.12 -2.48 31.97
CA ILE A 625 14.14 -1.45 32.18
C ILE A 625 13.77 -0.43 33.28
N ALA A 626 12.51 -0.40 33.70
CA ALA A 626 12.04 0.46 34.78
C ALA A 626 12.27 -0.14 36.19
N ASN A 627 12.61 -1.43 36.28
CA ASN A 627 12.80 -2.10 37.56
C ASN A 627 14.18 -1.79 38.14
N ASP A 628 14.28 -1.56 39.46
CA ASP A 628 15.56 -1.39 40.19
C ASP A 628 16.37 -2.70 40.32
N GLY A 629 16.05 -3.74 39.55
CA GLY A 629 16.70 -5.03 39.62
C GLY A 629 16.24 -5.99 38.52
N GLY A 630 17.05 -7.02 38.29
CA GLY A 630 16.74 -8.09 37.31
C GLY A 630 17.12 -7.77 35.87
N HIS A 631 17.73 -6.61 35.58
CA HIS A 631 18.30 -6.31 34.26
C HIS A 631 19.72 -5.74 34.37
N SER A 632 20.52 -5.93 33.31
CA SER A 632 21.96 -5.62 33.33
C SER A 632 22.29 -4.16 33.61
N PHE A 633 21.49 -3.21 33.13
CA PHE A 633 21.72 -1.78 33.41
C PHE A 633 21.38 -1.34 34.85
N ALA A 634 20.46 -2.01 35.55
CA ALA A 634 20.21 -1.73 36.97
C ALA A 634 21.42 -2.21 37.79
N THR A 635 21.95 -3.40 37.46
CA THR A 635 23.18 -3.92 38.06
C THR A 635 24.38 -3.01 37.77
N ALA A 636 24.58 -2.60 36.51
CA ALA A 636 25.70 -1.73 36.13
C ALA A 636 25.64 -0.35 36.80
N LEU A 637 24.44 0.15 37.11
CA LEU A 637 24.23 1.45 37.77
C LEU A 637 23.99 1.33 39.28
N GLN A 638 24.02 0.14 39.87
CA GLN A 638 23.68 -0.08 41.27
C GLN A 638 24.50 0.82 42.21
N HIS A 639 25.78 1.02 41.90
CA HIS A 639 26.71 1.87 42.66
C HIS A 639 26.74 3.34 42.22
N VAL A 640 25.99 3.69 41.17
CA VAL A 640 25.78 5.07 40.71
C VAL A 640 24.52 5.65 41.36
N VAL A 641 23.49 4.81 41.52
CA VAL A 641 22.20 5.21 42.09
C VAL A 641 22.13 5.02 43.61
N ARG A 642 23.05 4.28 44.21
CA ARG A 642 23.15 4.06 45.67
C ARG A 642 24.57 4.37 46.14
N GLU A 643 24.72 4.75 47.41
CA GLU A 643 26.03 5.01 48.01
C GLU A 643 26.91 3.74 48.03
N ASN A 644 28.17 3.89 47.61
CA ASN A 644 29.21 2.88 47.75
C ASN A 644 30.55 3.59 48.03
N GLN A 645 31.24 3.18 49.09
CA GLN A 645 32.50 3.81 49.48
C GLN A 645 33.62 3.60 48.46
N ASN A 646 33.60 2.45 47.77
CA ASN A 646 34.69 1.98 46.89
C ASN A 646 34.42 2.22 45.39
N VAL A 647 33.30 2.87 45.04
CA VAL A 647 32.95 3.17 43.65
C VAL A 647 32.66 4.65 43.52
N LYS A 648 33.30 5.28 42.53
CA LYS A 648 33.17 6.70 42.22
C LYS A 648 32.77 6.86 40.76
N PHE A 649 32.10 7.94 40.41
CA PHE A 649 31.62 8.14 39.06
C PHE A 649 31.49 9.61 38.66
N LEU A 650 31.55 9.82 37.35
CA LEU A 650 31.24 11.08 36.69
C LEU A 650 30.06 10.85 35.74
N ALA A 651 28.98 11.61 35.94
CA ALA A 651 27.77 11.51 35.14
C ALA A 651 27.52 12.78 34.33
N TYR A 652 27.15 12.60 33.06
CA TYR A 652 26.92 13.68 32.13
C TYR A 652 25.65 13.48 31.32
N ASN A 653 24.86 14.54 31.14
CA ASN A 653 23.61 14.50 30.38
C ASN A 653 23.20 15.91 29.97
N ASN A 654 22.82 16.10 28.69
CA ASN A 654 22.32 17.38 28.20
C ASN A 654 20.90 17.75 28.70
N ALA A 655 20.20 16.80 29.33
CA ALA A 655 18.95 16.98 30.05
C ALA A 655 19.01 16.13 31.34
N PRO A 656 19.78 16.56 32.35
CA PRO A 656 19.99 15.77 33.56
C PRO A 656 18.72 15.70 34.43
N PRO A 657 18.58 14.64 35.23
CA PRO A 657 17.44 14.48 36.14
C PRO A 657 17.30 15.69 37.09
N GLY A 658 16.08 16.17 37.26
CA GLY A 658 15.77 17.25 38.21
C GLY A 658 16.15 18.67 37.78
N VAL A 659 16.82 18.86 36.64
CA VAL A 659 17.26 20.20 36.17
C VAL A 659 16.51 20.62 34.90
N PRO A 660 15.56 21.57 34.97
CA PRO A 660 14.90 22.10 33.78
C PRO A 660 15.81 23.07 33.01
N SER A 661 15.68 23.07 31.67
CA SER A 661 16.10 24.18 30.79
C SER A 661 17.61 24.42 30.62
N ILE A 662 18.46 23.39 30.69
CA ILE A 662 19.89 23.54 30.35
C ILE A 662 20.05 23.81 28.84
N LYS A 663 20.61 24.97 28.51
CA LYS A 663 21.00 25.32 27.13
C LYS A 663 22.40 24.79 26.85
N THR A 664 22.48 23.64 26.20
CA THR A 664 23.74 23.10 25.68
C THR A 664 23.58 22.70 24.22
N LYS A 665 24.69 22.74 23.49
CA LYS A 665 24.77 22.30 22.09
C LYS A 665 25.22 20.84 21.97
N SER A 666 25.70 20.26 23.08
CA SER A 666 25.99 18.84 23.18
C SER A 666 24.71 18.02 23.36
N ASN A 667 24.70 16.81 22.80
CA ASN A 667 23.63 15.83 22.98
C ASN A 667 24.06 14.60 23.80
N SER A 668 25.35 14.53 24.16
CA SER A 668 25.97 13.37 24.77
C SER A 668 25.44 13.12 26.19
N LYS A 669 25.26 11.84 26.51
CA LYS A 669 24.83 11.38 27.84
C LYS A 669 25.54 10.07 28.20
N GLY A 670 25.87 9.91 29.47
CA GLY A 670 26.58 8.74 29.94
C GLY A 670 27.11 8.87 31.36
N VAL A 671 27.81 7.81 31.77
CA VAL A 671 28.43 7.69 33.09
C VAL A 671 29.78 7.01 32.94
N ILE A 672 30.82 7.57 33.55
CA ILE A 672 32.11 6.90 33.77
C ILE A 672 32.12 6.45 35.23
N ILE A 673 32.33 5.16 35.45
CA ILE A 673 32.36 4.53 36.78
C ILE A 673 33.76 3.99 37.00
N LEU A 674 34.30 4.20 38.20
CA LEU A 674 35.63 3.78 38.61
C LEU A 674 35.54 3.05 39.95
N SER A 675 36.26 1.92 40.06
CA SER A 675 36.56 1.27 41.34
C SER A 675 37.80 1.90 41.97
N THR A 676 37.77 2.22 43.26
CA THR A 676 38.95 2.74 44.00
C THR A 676 39.79 1.63 44.63
N THR A 677 39.43 0.36 44.42
CA THR A 677 40.11 -0.80 45.02
C THR A 677 40.69 -1.76 43.98
N THR A 678 40.33 -1.60 42.71
CA THR A 678 40.76 -2.46 41.60
C THR A 678 40.94 -1.64 40.32
N ASP A 679 41.87 -2.02 39.44
CA ASP A 679 42.01 -1.43 38.09
C ASP A 679 40.83 -1.87 37.20
N SER A 680 39.64 -1.38 37.51
CA SER A 680 38.42 -1.68 36.77
C SER A 680 37.51 -0.48 36.72
N ALA A 681 37.09 -0.15 35.51
CA ALA A 681 36.19 0.93 35.21
C ALA A 681 35.09 0.48 34.24
N ALA A 682 34.01 1.23 34.21
CA ALA A 682 32.94 1.04 33.25
C ALA A 682 32.57 2.38 32.63
N TRP A 683 32.21 2.34 31.35
CA TRP A 683 31.75 3.52 30.66
C TRP A 683 30.44 3.22 29.93
N ILE A 684 29.39 3.95 30.36
CA ILE A 684 28.02 3.79 29.89
C ILE A 684 27.67 4.98 29.02
N VAL A 685 27.13 4.72 27.83
CA VAL A 685 26.58 5.72 26.92
C VAL A 685 25.10 5.46 26.72
N HIS A 686 24.28 6.50 26.76
CA HIS A 686 22.84 6.35 26.56
C HIS A 686 22.19 7.54 25.86
N THR A 687 20.93 7.36 25.49
CA THR A 687 20.09 8.39 24.84
C THR A 687 19.00 8.97 25.74
N VAL A 688 18.83 8.42 26.94
CA VAL A 688 17.72 8.72 27.87
C VAL A 688 17.86 10.10 28.54
N PRO A 689 16.93 11.06 28.32
CA PRO A 689 16.89 12.30 29.08
C PRO A 689 16.37 12.06 30.50
N GLY A 690 16.88 12.79 31.48
CA GLY A 690 16.48 12.68 32.89
C GLY A 690 17.04 11.45 33.61
N PHE A 691 18.14 10.87 33.12
CA PHE A 691 18.71 9.62 33.62
C PHE A 691 20.26 9.64 33.56
N PRO A 692 20.98 8.92 34.43
CA PRO A 692 20.51 8.38 35.71
C PRO A 692 20.45 9.46 36.81
N ALA A 693 19.61 9.26 37.81
CA ALA A 693 19.59 10.11 38.99
C ALA A 693 20.68 9.64 39.97
N ALA A 694 21.70 10.48 40.17
CA ALA A 694 22.87 10.14 40.97
C ALA A 694 22.47 10.06 42.46
N LYS A 695 22.76 8.91 43.11
CA LYS A 695 22.55 8.70 44.55
C LYS A 695 21.12 8.86 45.09
N THR A 696 20.11 8.77 44.24
CA THR A 696 18.69 8.89 44.64
C THR A 696 17.88 7.60 44.48
N GLY A 697 18.55 6.47 44.24
CA GLY A 697 17.91 5.21 43.83
C GLY A 697 17.63 5.14 42.32
N TYR A 698 17.41 3.92 41.82
CA TYR A 698 17.15 3.70 40.40
C TYR A 698 15.78 4.25 40.02
N SER A 699 15.75 5.22 39.10
CA SER A 699 14.53 5.83 38.61
C SER A 699 14.58 5.97 37.10
N TRP A 700 13.72 5.22 36.42
CA TRP A 700 13.53 5.34 34.98
C TRP A 700 12.49 6.41 34.64
N PRO A 701 12.79 7.36 33.72
CA PRO A 701 11.82 8.37 33.30
C PRO A 701 10.63 7.74 32.55
N VAL A 702 9.48 7.62 33.22
CA VAL A 702 8.27 6.94 32.67
C VAL A 702 7.82 7.52 31.32
N ALA A 703 8.03 8.81 31.08
CA ALA A 703 7.71 9.47 29.80
C ALA A 703 8.50 8.89 28.61
N GLU A 704 9.65 8.28 28.87
CA GLU A 704 10.54 7.72 27.87
C GLU A 704 10.19 6.26 27.50
N ASN A 705 9.24 5.62 28.19
CA ASN A 705 8.71 4.29 27.80
C ASN A 705 8.06 4.28 26.40
N ALA A 706 7.61 5.45 25.94
CA ALA A 706 6.98 5.61 24.63
C ALA A 706 8.01 5.81 23.50
N ARG A 707 9.31 5.84 23.81
CA ARG A 707 10.38 6.16 22.86
C ARG A 707 11.43 5.07 22.78
N GLY A 708 12.03 4.92 21.61
CA GLY A 708 13.18 4.04 21.41
C GLY A 708 14.46 4.66 21.98
N HIS A 709 15.18 3.90 22.81
CA HIS A 709 16.46 4.31 23.40
C HIS A 709 17.53 3.24 23.18
N LEU A 710 18.78 3.71 23.05
CA LEU A 710 19.98 2.87 23.07
C LEU A 710 20.77 3.15 24.35
N LEU A 711 21.28 2.08 24.96
CA LEU A 711 22.23 2.09 26.06
C LEU A 711 23.38 1.12 25.70
N ILE A 712 24.62 1.55 25.95
CA ILE A 712 25.84 0.76 25.73
C ILE A 712 26.65 0.81 27.02
N CYS A 713 27.12 -0.34 27.50
CA CYS A 713 28.02 -0.44 28.64
C CYS A 713 29.32 -1.12 28.19
N LEU A 714 30.46 -0.52 28.53
CA LEU A 714 31.78 -1.06 28.23
C LEU A 714 32.57 -1.20 29.52
N THR A 715 32.98 -2.41 29.87
CA THR A 715 33.98 -2.65 30.92
C THR A 715 35.37 -2.37 30.34
N ILE A 716 36.14 -1.54 31.03
CA ILE A 716 37.45 -1.01 30.59
C ILE A 716 38.41 -0.97 31.78
N SER A 717 39.71 -0.96 31.54
CA SER A 717 40.67 -0.62 32.61
C SER A 717 40.66 0.89 32.85
N GLU A 718 41.09 1.30 34.05
CA GLU A 718 41.17 2.69 34.46
C GLU A 718 42.04 3.52 33.50
N SER A 719 43.12 2.91 32.99
CA SER A 719 44.02 3.52 31.99
C SER A 719 43.31 4.04 30.73
N GLN A 720 42.13 3.52 30.38
CA GLN A 720 41.37 3.92 29.20
C GLN A 720 40.54 5.19 29.42
N ILE A 721 40.30 5.60 30.68
CA ILE A 721 39.42 6.73 31.05
C ILE A 721 39.93 8.03 30.43
N ASN A 722 41.24 8.30 30.49
CA ASN A 722 41.79 9.55 29.99
C ASN A 722 41.61 9.71 28.46
N ALA A 723 41.63 8.60 27.70
CA ALA A 723 41.35 8.61 26.26
C ALA A 723 39.86 8.90 25.97
N ILE A 724 38.95 8.36 26.80
CA ILE A 724 37.52 8.70 26.73
C ILE A 724 37.30 10.17 27.07
N ALA A 725 37.95 10.66 28.13
CA ALA A 725 37.86 12.05 28.56
C ALA A 725 38.35 13.03 27.48
N ALA A 726 39.44 12.71 26.77
CA ALA A 726 39.92 13.51 25.64
C ALA A 726 38.87 13.65 24.53
N SER A 727 38.05 12.61 24.32
CA SER A 727 36.94 12.63 23.36
C SER A 727 35.75 13.44 23.87
N LEU A 728 35.39 13.26 25.15
CA LEU A 728 34.27 13.97 25.77
C LEU A 728 34.54 15.48 25.90
N LEU A 729 35.77 15.88 26.22
CA LEU A 729 36.17 17.29 26.35
C LEU A 729 35.89 18.10 25.08
N LEU A 730 35.99 17.47 23.90
CA LEU A 730 35.69 18.11 22.61
C LEU A 730 34.19 18.29 22.36
N VAL A 731 33.33 17.37 22.82
CA VAL A 731 31.88 17.45 22.64
C VAL A 731 31.16 18.20 23.75
N GLN A 732 31.88 18.68 24.76
CA GLN A 732 31.39 19.59 25.80
C GLN A 732 30.09 19.09 26.46
N PRO A 733 30.05 17.85 26.99
CA PRO A 733 28.87 17.34 27.66
C PRO A 733 28.64 18.13 28.96
N VAL A 734 27.39 18.17 29.41
CA VAL A 734 27.04 18.79 30.69
C VAL A 734 27.29 17.76 31.78
N ILE A 735 28.34 17.98 32.59
CA ILE A 735 28.61 17.20 33.79
C ILE A 735 27.66 17.68 34.88
N TYR A 736 26.86 16.78 35.46
CA TYR A 736 25.92 17.13 36.53
C TYR A 736 26.24 16.43 37.85
N TYR A 737 27.17 15.48 37.83
CA TYR A 737 27.67 14.81 39.03
C TYR A 737 29.10 14.31 38.80
N ASN A 738 29.98 14.48 39.78
CA ASN A 738 31.32 13.92 39.81
C ASN A 738 31.78 13.74 41.26
N ASP A 739 32.15 12.53 41.65
CA ASP A 739 32.81 12.25 42.93
C ASP A 739 34.12 11.46 42.80
N ILE A 740 34.68 11.40 41.58
CA ILE A 740 35.98 10.77 41.33
C ILE A 740 37.09 11.63 41.97
N PRO A 741 37.87 11.10 42.93
CA PRO A 741 38.92 11.85 43.61
C PRO A 741 40.05 12.28 42.67
N GLN A 742 40.69 13.40 42.99
CA GLN A 742 41.87 13.85 42.26
C GLN A 742 43.06 12.89 42.39
N THR A 743 43.13 12.11 43.47
CA THR A 743 44.20 11.11 43.70
C THR A 743 44.17 10.00 42.64
N GLU A 744 42.99 9.52 42.27
CA GLU A 744 42.80 8.51 41.21
C GLU A 744 43.09 9.09 39.81
N THR A 745 42.90 10.40 39.65
CA THR A 745 42.96 11.07 38.34
C THR A 745 44.23 11.89 38.14
N ALA A 746 45.24 11.73 39.00
CA ALA A 746 46.51 12.44 38.94
C ALA A 746 47.22 12.25 37.58
N GLY A 747 47.12 11.05 36.99
CA GLY A 747 47.65 10.72 35.67
C GLY A 747 46.73 11.06 34.48
N MET A 748 45.57 11.69 34.71
CA MET A 748 44.50 11.85 33.71
C MET A 748 44.21 13.32 33.38
N PRO A 749 45.11 14.02 32.67
CA PRO A 749 44.97 15.46 32.43
C PRO A 749 43.73 15.85 31.62
N TYR A 750 43.22 14.99 30.73
CA TYR A 750 41.99 15.28 29.99
C TYR A 750 40.74 15.05 30.85
N PHE A 751 40.79 14.08 31.75
CA PHE A 751 39.71 13.87 32.73
C PHE A 751 39.58 15.07 33.66
N ASN A 752 40.69 15.55 34.22
CA ASN A 752 40.67 16.72 35.11
C ASN A 752 40.10 17.95 34.40
N LYS A 753 40.48 18.18 33.13
CA LYS A 753 39.88 19.24 32.31
C LYS A 753 38.38 19.06 32.09
N LEU A 754 37.92 17.83 31.86
CA LEU A 754 36.51 17.52 31.65
C LEU A 754 35.70 17.72 32.94
N ALA A 755 36.22 17.23 34.07
CA ALA A 755 35.62 17.39 35.39
C ALA A 755 35.50 18.86 35.82
N ASP A 756 36.51 19.68 35.50
CA ASP A 756 36.50 21.13 35.69
C ASP A 756 35.52 21.88 34.76
N GLY A 757 34.86 21.19 33.82
CA GLY A 757 34.01 21.81 32.81
C GLY A 757 34.76 22.67 31.78
N LYS A 758 36.08 22.47 31.63
CA LYS A 758 36.89 23.22 30.65
C LYS A 758 36.49 22.86 29.23
N ILE A 759 36.68 23.81 28.32
CA ILE A 759 36.30 23.67 26.92
C ILE A 759 37.56 23.70 26.04
N SER A 760 37.65 22.79 25.07
CA SER A 760 38.69 22.86 24.04
C SER A 760 38.36 23.95 23.02
N THR A 761 39.12 25.06 23.04
CA THR A 761 38.96 26.22 22.16
C THR A 761 39.99 26.28 21.03
N LEU A 762 41.04 25.46 21.09
CA LEU A 762 42.13 25.44 20.12
C LEU A 762 42.07 24.19 19.22
N PRO A 763 42.52 24.26 17.95
CA PRO A 763 42.59 23.10 17.08
C PRO A 763 43.58 22.04 17.62
N PRO A 764 43.35 20.74 17.32
CA PRO A 764 42.38 20.21 16.36
C PRO A 764 40.94 20.12 16.91
N PHE A 765 39.96 20.55 16.11
CA PHE A 765 38.53 20.48 16.43
C PHE A 765 37.89 19.10 16.21
N THR A 766 38.70 18.08 16.01
CA THR A 766 38.30 16.68 15.84
C THR A 766 39.30 15.78 16.54
N SER A 767 38.83 14.71 17.17
CA SER A 767 39.67 13.70 17.82
C SER A 767 39.27 12.30 17.38
N ARG A 768 40.28 11.42 17.33
CA ARG A 768 40.11 9.99 17.17
C ARG A 768 40.84 9.30 18.30
N GLN A 769 40.12 8.60 19.15
CA GLN A 769 40.67 7.78 20.22
C GLN A 769 40.39 6.31 19.94
N THR A 770 41.20 5.43 20.52
CA THR A 770 40.98 3.99 20.45
C THR A 770 41.15 3.44 21.85
N ILE A 771 40.16 2.68 22.31
CA ILE A 771 40.18 2.01 23.60
C ILE A 771 39.98 0.51 23.42
N ARG A 772 40.28 -0.27 24.46
CA ARG A 772 40.00 -1.70 24.51
C ARG A 772 39.16 -2.04 25.74
N THR A 773 38.21 -2.96 25.57
CA THR A 773 37.44 -3.49 26.70
C THR A 773 38.29 -4.43 27.54
N GLN A 774 38.02 -4.49 28.83
CA GLN A 774 38.67 -5.39 29.79
C GLN A 774 37.94 -6.74 29.81
N ASN A 775 38.41 -7.72 29.03
CA ASN A 775 37.90 -9.11 28.99
C ASN A 775 38.97 -10.06 28.37
N ALA A 776 38.78 -11.37 28.48
CA ALA A 776 39.63 -12.41 27.86
C ALA A 776 39.74 -12.26 26.32
N ASN A 777 38.69 -11.72 25.68
CA ASN A 777 38.67 -11.35 24.27
C ASN A 777 38.38 -9.85 24.12
N PRO A 778 39.40 -8.97 24.19
CA PRO A 778 39.20 -7.53 24.21
C PRO A 778 38.65 -6.99 22.88
N VAL A 779 37.55 -6.24 22.95
CA VAL A 779 36.96 -5.54 21.80
C VAL A 779 37.65 -4.19 21.63
N THR A 780 38.14 -3.92 20.42
CA THR A 780 38.67 -2.60 20.08
C THR A 780 37.52 -1.65 19.74
N VAL A 781 37.48 -0.51 20.43
CA VAL A 781 36.48 0.54 20.23
C VAL A 781 37.16 1.80 19.73
N HIS A 782 36.74 2.31 18.58
CA HIS A 782 37.23 3.60 18.07
C HIS A 782 36.22 4.71 18.36
N ILE A 783 36.72 5.83 18.83
CA ILE A 783 35.93 6.98 19.26
C ILE A 783 36.25 8.14 18.34
N TYR A 784 35.24 8.72 17.69
CA TYR A 784 35.40 9.89 16.83
C TYR A 784 34.56 11.04 17.34
N SER A 785 35.22 12.15 17.60
CA SER A 785 34.63 13.32 18.26
C SER A 785 34.91 14.57 17.45
N LYS A 786 33.97 15.52 17.44
CA LYS A 786 34.20 16.86 16.90
C LYS A 786 33.59 17.92 17.80
N SER A 787 34.25 19.07 17.90
CA SER A 787 33.68 20.21 18.60
C SER A 787 32.61 20.91 17.76
N GLU A 788 31.85 21.80 18.41
CA GLU A 788 30.88 22.66 17.73
C GLU A 788 31.52 23.47 16.59
N SER A 789 32.74 23.98 16.81
CA SER A 789 33.49 24.79 15.85
C SER A 789 33.92 24.02 14.59
N SER A 790 33.81 22.68 14.58
CA SER A 790 34.22 21.86 13.45
C SER A 790 33.18 21.84 12.31
N LYS A 791 33.64 22.24 11.12
CA LYS A 791 32.85 22.19 9.86
C LYS A 791 32.81 20.80 9.21
N TYR A 792 33.40 19.76 9.80
CA TYR A 792 33.42 18.41 9.22
C TYR A 792 32.08 17.70 9.36
N GLU A 793 31.64 17.03 8.29
CA GLU A 793 30.45 16.18 8.25
C GLU A 793 30.85 14.73 8.60
N ILE A 794 30.23 14.15 9.64
CA ILE A 794 30.71 12.91 10.26
C ILE A 794 30.48 11.67 9.39
N TYR A 795 29.38 11.58 8.64
CA TYR A 795 29.04 10.36 7.91
C TYR A 795 29.94 10.14 6.70
N LYS A 796 30.05 11.14 5.82
CA LYS A 796 30.82 11.05 4.57
C LYS A 796 32.30 11.30 4.79
N LYS A 797 32.67 12.38 5.49
CA LYS A 797 34.08 12.80 5.59
C LYS A 797 34.86 12.06 6.68
N VAL A 798 34.17 11.46 7.65
CA VAL A 798 34.81 10.68 8.72
C VAL A 798 34.47 9.19 8.56
N ILE A 799 33.24 8.76 8.78
CA ILE A 799 32.85 7.34 8.83
C ILE A 799 33.11 6.60 7.51
N VAL A 800 32.56 7.04 6.37
CA VAL A 800 32.74 6.37 5.07
C VAL A 800 34.20 6.40 4.61
N LYS A 801 34.91 7.51 4.88
CA LYS A 801 36.32 7.67 4.51
C LYS A 801 37.23 6.72 5.32
N VAL A 802 36.97 6.59 6.61
CA VAL A 802 37.72 5.71 7.53
C VAL A 802 37.39 4.25 7.27
N LEU A 803 36.10 3.89 7.24
CA LEU A 803 35.68 2.50 7.11
C LEU A 803 35.95 1.89 5.74
N LYS A 804 36.07 2.73 4.70
CA LYS A 804 36.17 2.29 3.32
C LYS A 804 35.00 1.35 2.91
N LYS A 805 33.83 1.49 3.55
CA LYS A 805 32.62 0.68 3.32
C LYS A 805 31.38 1.55 3.10
N THR A 806 30.38 1.00 2.40
CA THR A 806 29.03 1.57 2.37
C THR A 806 28.42 1.44 3.77
N ILE A 807 27.70 2.46 4.21
CA ILE A 807 27.00 2.46 5.51
C ILE A 807 25.49 2.62 5.32
N LYS A 808 24.71 1.95 6.16
CA LYS A 808 23.27 2.14 6.34
C LYS A 808 23.05 2.93 7.61
N VAL A 809 22.33 4.05 7.53
CA VAL A 809 22.13 4.99 8.64
C VAL A 809 20.67 5.00 9.09
N TRP A 810 20.44 4.86 10.39
CA TRP A 810 19.20 5.14 11.10
C TRP A 810 19.32 6.47 11.82
N SER A 811 18.56 7.48 11.37
CA SER A 811 18.53 8.81 12.00
C SER A 811 17.26 9.55 11.58
N ARG A 812 16.71 10.37 12.49
CA ARG A 812 15.58 11.27 12.17
C ARG A 812 16.07 12.29 11.15
N ARG A 813 15.45 12.31 9.95
CA ARG A 813 15.85 13.17 8.83
C ARG A 813 15.98 14.64 9.26
N ASP A 814 17.20 15.09 9.47
CA ASP A 814 17.60 16.45 9.20
C ASP A 814 17.56 16.64 7.67
N ARG A 815 17.01 17.75 7.20
CA ARG A 815 16.80 18.05 5.76
C ARG A 815 18.10 18.07 4.91
N ILE A 816 19.23 17.74 5.53
CA ILE A 816 20.61 17.85 5.03
C ILE A 816 21.15 16.48 4.60
N LEU A 817 20.82 15.39 5.29
CA LEU A 817 21.28 14.03 4.95
C LEU A 817 20.52 13.47 3.74
N LYS A 818 21.14 13.56 2.56
CA LYS A 818 20.66 12.97 1.31
C LYS A 818 21.44 11.69 1.03
N GLY A 819 20.75 10.60 0.66
CA GLY A 819 21.40 9.40 0.14
C GLY A 819 22.20 9.74 -1.11
N VAL A 820 23.51 9.52 -1.09
CA VAL A 820 24.40 9.86 -2.21
C VAL A 820 24.66 8.59 -3.03
N CYS A 821 23.98 8.47 -4.17
CA CYS A 821 24.13 7.35 -5.11
C CYS A 821 24.95 7.70 -6.38
N ARG A 822 25.60 8.88 -6.44
CA ARG A 822 26.38 9.32 -7.61
C ARG A 822 27.86 9.53 -7.26
N GLY A 823 28.75 8.87 -7.99
CA GLY A 823 30.21 9.05 -7.96
C GLY A 823 30.93 8.28 -6.83
N SER A 824 31.86 7.41 -7.23
CA SER A 824 32.63 6.42 -6.43
C SER A 824 31.81 5.24 -5.86
N GLN A 825 32.42 4.05 -5.80
CA GLN A 825 31.79 2.75 -5.49
C GLN A 825 31.19 2.60 -4.06
N ARG A 826 31.17 3.65 -3.21
CA ARG A 826 30.81 3.57 -1.78
C ARG A 826 29.75 4.60 -1.40
N HIS A 827 28.67 4.17 -0.74
CA HIS A 827 27.47 4.98 -0.54
C HIS A 827 27.04 5.14 0.93
N ILE A 828 26.34 6.23 1.23
CA ILE A 828 25.50 6.36 2.43
C ILE A 828 24.09 5.96 2.02
N ARG A 829 23.56 4.90 2.63
CA ARG A 829 22.19 4.42 2.45
C ARG A 829 21.38 4.78 3.69
N LEU A 830 20.17 5.29 3.50
CA LEU A 830 19.27 5.53 4.61
C LEU A 830 18.43 4.26 4.86
N ILE A 831 18.32 3.85 6.12
CA ILE A 831 17.42 2.78 6.52
C ILE A 831 15.98 3.31 6.38
N LYS A 832 15.12 2.53 5.75
CA LYS A 832 13.72 2.90 5.54
C LYS A 832 12.94 2.66 6.84
N SER A 833 12.18 3.67 7.28
CA SER A 833 11.16 3.53 8.32
C SER A 833 9.87 2.95 7.73
N PRO A 834 9.17 2.04 8.42
CA PRO A 834 9.55 1.39 9.68
C PRO A 834 10.70 0.39 9.49
N ALA A 835 11.49 0.17 10.54
CA ALA A 835 12.50 -0.89 10.58
C ALA A 835 12.17 -1.91 11.67
N VAL A 836 12.74 -3.10 11.54
CA VAL A 836 12.67 -4.14 12.55
C VAL A 836 14.08 -4.40 13.03
N VAL A 837 14.31 -4.27 14.33
CA VAL A 837 15.54 -4.69 15.01
C VAL A 837 15.24 -6.05 15.62
N VAL A 838 15.67 -7.11 14.92
CA VAL A 838 15.32 -8.52 15.22
C VAL A 838 13.81 -8.76 15.12
N ASP A 839 13.05 -8.58 16.19
CA ASP A 839 11.59 -8.67 16.29
C ASP A 839 10.94 -7.37 16.82
N HIS A 840 11.75 -6.39 17.24
CA HIS A 840 11.29 -5.10 17.74
C HIS A 840 11.02 -4.14 16.59
N ASN A 841 9.79 -3.66 16.51
CA ASN A 841 9.42 -2.64 15.53
C ASN A 841 9.84 -1.27 16.00
N THR A 842 10.55 -0.57 15.14
CA THR A 842 10.92 0.82 15.37
C THR A 842 10.53 1.69 14.18
N ASN A 843 10.24 2.95 14.47
CA ASN A 843 9.96 3.97 13.46
C ASN A 843 10.60 5.30 13.86
N LEU A 844 10.88 6.13 12.86
CA LEU A 844 11.58 7.41 13.06
C LEU A 844 10.78 8.42 13.91
N GLU A 845 9.47 8.26 14.05
CA GLU A 845 8.63 9.14 14.87
C GLU A 845 8.74 8.82 16.39
N ALA A 846 8.89 7.54 16.75
CA ALA A 846 8.97 7.07 18.12
C ALA A 846 10.41 6.85 18.62
N ASP A 847 11.37 6.57 17.73
CA ASP A 847 12.75 6.26 18.10
C ASP A 847 13.64 7.50 18.07
N ILE A 848 14.33 7.82 19.18
CA ILE A 848 15.19 9.00 19.28
C ILE A 848 16.67 8.68 19.07
N THR A 849 17.01 7.42 18.80
CA THR A 849 18.39 6.96 18.59
C THR A 849 18.91 7.36 17.21
N ASN A 850 20.23 7.50 17.09
CA ASN A 850 20.89 7.52 15.78
C ASN A 850 22.02 6.49 15.78
N TRP A 851 22.08 5.70 14.72
CA TRP A 851 23.09 4.66 14.57
C TRP A 851 23.36 4.33 13.10
N ALA A 852 24.49 3.69 12.83
CA ALA A 852 24.85 3.26 11.48
C ALA A 852 25.47 1.85 11.49
N VAL A 853 25.30 1.13 10.39
CA VAL A 853 25.89 -0.21 10.18
C VAL A 853 26.58 -0.30 8.83
N SER A 854 27.67 -1.05 8.72
CA SER A 854 28.35 -1.29 7.43
C SER A 854 27.56 -2.25 6.51
N ASP A 855 27.66 -2.09 5.18
CA ASP A 855 26.96 -2.89 4.17
C ASP A 855 27.88 -3.29 2.99
N PRO A 856 28.28 -4.57 2.84
CA PRO A 856 28.16 -5.65 3.83
C PRO A 856 29.18 -5.47 4.98
N GLY A 857 28.78 -5.80 6.21
CA GLY A 857 29.74 -5.89 7.32
C GLY A 857 29.11 -5.85 8.72
N ASN A 858 29.95 -6.10 9.70
CA ASN A 858 29.68 -6.33 11.13
C ASN A 858 29.95 -5.11 12.04
N ILE A 859 30.12 -3.91 11.46
CA ILE A 859 30.45 -2.72 12.23
C ILE A 859 29.16 -2.01 12.64
N PHE A 860 28.99 -1.76 13.93
CA PHE A 860 27.91 -0.95 14.51
C PHE A 860 28.45 0.39 15.02
N CYS A 861 27.68 1.46 14.79
CA CYS A 861 28.02 2.81 15.22
C CYS A 861 26.87 3.47 15.98
N HIS A 862 27.09 3.90 17.22
CA HIS A 862 26.17 4.80 17.94
C HIS A 862 26.54 6.27 17.72
N ILE A 863 25.51 7.12 17.60
CA ILE A 863 25.63 8.52 17.21
C ILE A 863 24.67 9.38 18.06
N ASP A 864 25.20 10.27 18.90
CA ASP A 864 24.40 11.15 19.79
C ASP A 864 23.68 12.28 19.02
N LYS A 865 24.29 12.69 17.91
CA LYS A 865 23.94 13.71 16.90
C LYS A 865 25.04 13.60 15.81
N PRO A 866 25.04 14.32 14.65
CA PRO A 866 26.09 14.17 13.64
C PRO A 866 27.51 14.64 14.07
N TYR A 867 27.80 14.71 15.38
CA TYR A 867 29.01 15.24 15.99
C TYR A 867 29.83 14.20 16.79
N PHE A 868 29.33 12.97 16.97
CA PHE A 868 30.04 11.93 17.73
C PHE A 868 29.74 10.53 17.16
N CYS A 869 30.75 9.67 16.98
CA CYS A 869 30.58 8.29 16.51
C CYS A 869 31.47 7.31 17.28
N PHE A 870 30.86 6.29 17.90
CA PHE A 870 31.57 5.11 18.41
C PHE A 870 31.62 4.02 17.35
N PHE A 871 32.73 3.32 17.21
CA PHE A 871 32.86 2.07 16.46
C PHE A 871 33.17 0.95 17.42
N SER A 872 32.38 -0.12 17.41
CA SER A 872 32.77 -1.39 18.01
C SER A 872 33.06 -2.39 16.90
N GLN A 873 34.26 -2.98 16.92
CA GLN A 873 34.62 -4.09 16.05
C GLN A 873 34.16 -5.38 16.73
N ILE A 874 32.89 -5.74 16.59
CA ILE A 874 32.38 -7.02 17.08
C ILE A 874 32.96 -8.12 16.18
N TYR A 875 34.11 -8.66 16.59
CA TYR A 875 34.61 -9.94 16.09
C TYR A 875 33.68 -11.05 16.62
N HIS A 876 33.31 -11.96 15.72
CA HIS A 876 32.34 -13.07 15.85
C HIS A 876 30.85 -12.73 15.73
N ILE A 877 30.36 -12.75 14.48
CA ILE A 877 29.29 -13.67 14.04
C ILE A 877 29.69 -14.05 12.60
N LEU A 878 30.63 -14.97 12.42
CA LEU A 878 30.37 -16.39 12.26
C LEU A 878 31.45 -17.20 13.00
N LYS A 879 31.02 -18.16 13.81
CA LYS A 879 31.87 -19.23 14.34
C LYS A 879 32.48 -20.02 13.17
N TYR A 880 33.76 -20.36 13.27
CA TYR A 880 34.25 -21.71 12.98
C TYR A 880 35.53 -21.93 13.79
N GLN A 881 35.36 -22.52 14.97
CA GLN A 881 36.28 -23.53 15.50
C GLN A 881 35.50 -24.38 16.52
N ASN A 882 35.01 -25.49 15.96
CA ASN A 882 34.56 -26.78 16.47
C ASN A 882 34.57 -27.03 17.98
N VAL A 883 33.49 -27.61 18.54
CA VAL A 883 33.30 -29.07 18.70
C VAL A 883 31.79 -29.41 18.87
N GLY A 884 31.28 -30.36 18.04
CA GLY A 884 30.11 -31.27 18.22
C GLY A 884 28.71 -30.64 18.31
N VAL A 885 27.80 -30.71 17.33
CA VAL A 885 27.49 -31.72 16.29
C VAL A 885 27.40 -31.02 14.94
N GLU A 886 28.28 -31.39 14.01
CA GLU A 886 28.44 -30.71 12.73
C GLU A 886 27.50 -31.33 11.68
N MET A 887 26.31 -30.75 11.45
CA MET A 887 25.63 -30.98 10.17
C MET A 887 26.54 -30.39 9.08
N ILE A 888 27.24 -31.25 8.35
CA ILE A 888 28.20 -30.81 7.33
C ILE A 888 27.48 -29.87 6.36
N MET A 889 28.00 -28.65 6.20
CA MET A 889 27.45 -27.64 5.28
C MET A 889 27.67 -28.07 3.83
N VAL A 890 26.81 -28.95 3.31
CA VAL A 890 26.87 -29.44 1.93
C VAL A 890 25.79 -28.73 1.11
N THR A 891 26.20 -27.71 0.35
CA THR A 891 25.38 -27.22 -0.78
C THR A 891 25.93 -27.84 -2.06
N ALA A 892 25.29 -28.92 -2.52
CA ALA A 892 25.78 -29.68 -3.67
C ALA A 892 24.64 -30.25 -4.53
N ILE A 893 24.94 -30.46 -5.81
CA ILE A 893 24.11 -31.22 -6.75
C ILE A 893 24.89 -32.47 -7.12
N VAL A 894 24.25 -33.63 -7.02
CA VAL A 894 24.83 -34.93 -7.37
C VAL A 894 23.99 -35.61 -8.44
N TYR A 895 24.62 -36.00 -9.53
CA TYR A 895 24.02 -36.76 -10.62
C TYR A 895 24.66 -38.14 -10.72
N LYS A 896 23.88 -39.19 -10.44
CA LYS A 896 24.25 -40.59 -10.69
C LYS A 896 23.70 -40.98 -12.06
N ALA A 897 24.55 -41.44 -12.96
CA ALA A 897 24.10 -41.94 -14.25
C ALA A 897 23.65 -43.40 -14.17
N PRO A 898 22.82 -43.87 -15.13
CA PRO A 898 22.44 -45.27 -15.21
C PRO A 898 23.66 -46.20 -15.25
N ALA A 899 23.61 -47.29 -14.47
CA ALA A 899 24.68 -48.29 -14.38
C ALA A 899 26.06 -47.77 -13.91
N GLN A 900 26.15 -46.51 -13.45
CA GLN A 900 27.36 -45.95 -12.86
C GLN A 900 27.24 -45.96 -11.34
N PRO A 901 28.09 -46.70 -10.60
CA PRO A 901 27.98 -46.80 -9.15
C PRO A 901 28.33 -45.49 -8.44
N ASN A 902 29.19 -44.67 -9.04
CA ASN A 902 29.63 -43.36 -8.52
C ASN A 902 28.80 -42.23 -9.15
N GLY A 903 28.63 -41.13 -8.41
CA GLY A 903 27.98 -39.91 -8.91
C GLY A 903 28.96 -38.87 -9.41
N LYS A 904 28.47 -37.92 -10.21
CA LYS A 904 29.13 -36.63 -10.43
C LYS A 904 28.59 -35.62 -9.45
N ILE A 905 29.45 -34.82 -8.83
CA ILE A 905 29.09 -33.82 -7.84
C ILE A 905 29.55 -32.43 -8.27
N ILE A 906 28.75 -31.41 -7.98
CA ILE A 906 29.16 -30.01 -8.08
C ILE A 906 28.81 -29.30 -6.77
N PHE A 907 29.78 -28.60 -6.19
CA PHE A 907 29.63 -27.83 -4.96
C PHE A 907 29.39 -26.35 -5.26
N ALA A 908 28.59 -25.68 -4.43
CA ALA A 908 28.25 -24.26 -4.61
C ALA A 908 29.44 -23.29 -4.45
N ASN A 909 30.53 -23.72 -3.83
CA ASN A 909 31.71 -22.90 -3.53
C ASN A 909 32.86 -23.07 -4.54
N ALA A 910 32.74 -23.97 -5.53
CA ALA A 910 33.79 -24.25 -6.49
C ALA A 910 33.64 -23.38 -7.75
N ALA A 911 34.75 -22.79 -8.21
CA ALA A 911 34.84 -22.12 -9.52
C ALA A 911 35.04 -23.13 -10.69
N GLY A 912 34.80 -24.42 -10.47
CA GLY A 912 35.12 -25.53 -11.38
C GLY A 912 33.92 -26.42 -11.68
N GLY A 913 34.04 -27.22 -12.75
CA GLY A 913 33.00 -28.13 -13.26
C GLY A 913 32.68 -29.31 -12.34
N TRP A 914 31.93 -30.29 -12.87
CA TRP A 914 31.55 -31.50 -12.13
C TRP A 914 32.76 -32.35 -11.74
N GLU A 915 32.80 -32.80 -10.50
CA GLU A 915 33.82 -33.69 -9.93
C GLU A 915 33.29 -35.12 -9.79
N ASN A 916 34.21 -36.10 -9.73
CA ASN A 916 33.86 -37.49 -9.43
C ASN A 916 33.54 -37.67 -7.95
N GLY A 917 32.44 -38.35 -7.65
CA GLY A 917 32.16 -38.86 -6.31
C GLY A 917 33.19 -39.91 -5.92
N ALA A 918 33.71 -39.81 -4.69
CA ALA A 918 34.83 -40.61 -4.23
C ALA A 918 34.53 -42.12 -4.12
N VAL A 919 33.27 -42.51 -3.86
CA VAL A 919 32.87 -43.91 -3.67
C VAL A 919 31.44 -44.18 -4.20
N PRO A 920 31.08 -45.46 -4.42
CA PRO A 920 29.74 -45.88 -4.82
C PRO A 920 28.62 -45.50 -3.83
N PHE A 921 27.41 -45.22 -4.35
CA PHE A 921 26.22 -44.91 -3.53
C PHE A 921 25.70 -46.06 -2.65
N ILE A 922 26.16 -47.29 -2.88
CA ILE A 922 25.81 -48.46 -2.05
C ILE A 922 26.55 -48.46 -0.71
N ASN A 923 27.69 -47.78 -0.63
CA ASN A 923 28.51 -47.72 0.57
C ASN A 923 27.90 -46.73 1.56
N ASP A 924 27.88 -47.10 2.83
CA ASP A 924 27.40 -46.27 3.94
C ASP A 924 28.33 -45.08 4.25
N GLY A 925 29.64 -45.26 4.08
CA GLY A 925 30.67 -44.26 4.27
C GLY A 925 31.32 -43.80 2.96
N GLY A 926 31.78 -42.53 2.95
CA GLY A 926 32.71 -42.01 1.95
C GLY A 926 32.09 -41.21 0.79
N HIS A 927 30.76 -41.20 0.61
CA HIS A 927 30.11 -40.28 -0.32
C HIS A 927 29.31 -39.18 0.40
N SER A 928 29.32 -37.99 -0.19
CA SER A 928 28.78 -36.74 0.42
C SER A 928 27.31 -36.83 0.79
N PHE A 929 26.55 -37.67 0.10
CA PHE A 929 25.12 -37.81 0.32
C PHE A 929 24.76 -38.72 1.51
N ALA A 930 25.43 -39.86 1.70
CA ALA A 930 25.24 -40.68 2.90
C ALA A 930 25.58 -39.88 4.14
N LYS A 931 26.67 -39.09 4.06
CA LYS A 931 27.08 -38.19 5.13
C LYS A 931 26.05 -37.09 5.43
N ALA A 932 25.38 -36.55 4.40
CA ALA A 932 24.37 -35.50 4.57
C ALA A 932 23.08 -35.99 5.27
N ILE A 933 22.81 -37.29 5.27
CA ILE A 933 21.63 -37.88 5.93
C ILE A 933 21.99 -38.81 7.08
N GLU A 934 23.26 -38.93 7.42
CA GLU A 934 23.78 -39.88 8.42
C GLU A 934 23.03 -39.76 9.74
N ASP A 935 22.78 -38.54 10.22
CA ASP A 935 22.04 -38.30 11.46
C ASP A 935 20.50 -38.37 11.33
N ALA A 936 19.97 -38.39 10.10
CA ALA A 936 18.54 -38.62 9.86
C ALA A 936 18.22 -40.11 9.77
N VAL A 937 19.17 -40.93 9.30
CA VAL A 937 19.03 -42.39 9.29
C VAL A 937 19.53 -42.98 10.62
N GLY A 938 20.67 -42.51 11.13
CA GLY A 938 21.18 -42.78 12.47
C GLY A 938 20.28 -42.17 13.54
N ASN A 939 20.09 -42.87 14.66
CA ASN A 939 19.18 -42.45 15.73
C ASN A 939 19.77 -41.32 16.60
N ASN A 940 20.15 -40.20 15.99
CA ASN A 940 20.71 -39.05 16.68
C ASN A 940 19.62 -38.32 17.47
N ARG A 941 19.88 -38.08 18.76
CA ARG A 941 18.89 -37.46 19.68
C ARG A 941 18.59 -36.02 19.31
N ASP A 942 19.55 -35.31 18.75
CA ASP A 942 19.47 -33.87 18.48
C ASP A 942 19.07 -33.53 17.04
N ILE A 943 18.83 -34.54 16.19
CA ILE A 943 18.36 -34.35 14.82
C ILE A 943 16.93 -34.86 14.70
N LYS A 944 16.10 -34.08 14.02
CA LYS A 944 14.70 -34.40 13.71
C LYS A 944 14.47 -34.14 12.22
N PHE A 945 13.58 -34.90 11.60
CA PHE A 945 13.36 -34.77 10.17
C PHE A 945 11.95 -35.14 9.73
N LEU A 946 11.60 -34.64 8.55
CA LEU A 946 10.39 -34.96 7.82
C LEU A 946 10.80 -35.53 6.46
N ALA A 947 10.40 -36.76 6.16
CA ALA A 947 10.69 -37.42 4.91
C ALA A 947 9.42 -37.58 4.06
N PHE A 948 9.56 -37.28 2.77
CA PHE A 948 8.47 -37.38 1.81
C PHE A 948 8.92 -38.08 0.53
N ASN A 949 8.13 -39.04 0.06
CA ASN A 949 8.43 -39.81 -1.15
C ASN A 949 7.13 -40.38 -1.70
N ASN A 950 6.95 -40.28 -3.01
CA ASN A 950 5.78 -40.83 -3.69
C ASN A 950 5.85 -42.36 -3.90
N VAL A 951 7.02 -42.96 -3.68
CA VAL A 951 7.27 -44.41 -3.56
C VAL A 951 8.09 -44.61 -2.28
N PRO A 952 7.50 -44.50 -1.08
CA PRO A 952 8.25 -44.56 0.16
C PRO A 952 8.75 -45.99 0.43
N PRO A 953 9.85 -46.16 1.18
CA PRO A 953 10.34 -47.48 1.56
C PRO A 953 9.27 -48.28 2.29
N ARG A 954 9.16 -49.58 1.97
CA ARG A 954 8.26 -50.54 2.64
C ARG A 954 6.75 -50.25 2.51
N VAL A 955 6.33 -49.35 1.62
CA VAL A 955 4.90 -49.16 1.29
C VAL A 955 4.68 -49.36 -0.22
N PRO A 956 4.28 -50.57 -0.66
CA PRO A 956 4.04 -50.84 -2.07
C PRO A 956 2.74 -50.19 -2.56
N ASN A 957 2.69 -49.80 -3.84
CA ASN A 957 1.49 -49.44 -4.60
C ASN A 957 0.72 -48.18 -4.17
N LEU A 958 1.39 -47.17 -3.61
CA LEU A 958 0.75 -45.87 -3.31
C LEU A 958 0.41 -45.10 -4.60
N LYS A 959 -0.87 -44.87 -4.87
CA LYS A 959 -1.32 -43.95 -5.93
C LYS A 959 -1.22 -42.52 -5.43
N THR A 960 -0.30 -41.74 -6.00
CA THR A 960 0.00 -40.37 -5.58
C THR A 960 -0.15 -39.39 -6.74
N LYS A 961 -0.45 -38.13 -6.40
CA LYS A 961 -0.60 -37.04 -7.38
C LYS A 961 0.66 -36.20 -7.56
N SER A 962 1.65 -36.45 -6.70
CA SER A 962 2.95 -35.79 -6.62
C SER A 962 4.07 -36.75 -6.98
N ASN A 963 5.12 -36.25 -7.64
CA ASN A 963 6.35 -37.00 -7.89
C ASN A 963 7.51 -36.55 -6.98
N SER A 964 7.27 -35.54 -6.13
CA SER A 964 8.26 -34.95 -5.25
C SER A 964 8.78 -35.97 -4.24
N LYS A 965 10.10 -36.01 -4.04
CA LYS A 965 10.77 -36.81 -3.01
C LYS A 965 11.88 -36.00 -2.35
N GLY A 966 12.08 -36.20 -1.05
CA GLY A 966 13.05 -35.42 -0.31
C GLY A 966 12.94 -35.59 1.20
N ILE A 967 13.82 -34.85 1.88
CA ILE A 967 13.96 -34.86 3.33
C ILE A 967 14.15 -33.41 3.79
N ILE A 968 13.47 -33.04 4.86
CA ILE A 968 13.74 -31.82 5.62
C ILE A 968 14.36 -32.25 6.94
N ILE A 969 15.57 -31.78 7.23
CA ILE A 969 16.29 -32.09 8.46
C ILE A 969 16.40 -30.81 9.29
N LEU A 970 16.20 -30.94 10.60
CA LEU A 970 16.26 -29.88 11.59
C LEU A 970 17.14 -30.35 12.75
N SER A 971 18.09 -29.52 13.16
CA SER A 971 18.78 -29.72 14.43
C SER A 971 17.94 -29.12 15.57
N ILE A 972 17.79 -29.85 16.66
CA ILE A 972 17.19 -29.36 17.91
C ILE A 972 18.24 -29.19 19.02
N ALA A 973 19.53 -29.28 18.67
CA ALA A 973 20.61 -28.99 19.60
C ALA A 973 20.56 -27.52 20.01
N ALA A 974 20.84 -27.24 21.28
CA ALA A 974 20.87 -25.85 21.75
C ALA A 974 21.89 -25.03 20.94
N ALA A 975 21.46 -23.84 20.47
CA ALA A 975 22.29 -22.88 19.75
C ALA A 975 22.75 -23.27 18.33
N THR A 976 22.00 -24.14 17.64
CA THR A 976 22.10 -24.32 16.19
C THR A 976 20.93 -23.61 15.49
N ASP A 977 21.19 -22.84 14.43
CA ASP A 977 20.17 -22.38 13.46
C ASP A 977 20.49 -23.09 12.16
N SER A 978 20.31 -24.42 12.15
CA SER A 978 20.80 -25.28 11.08
C SER A 978 19.74 -26.27 10.65
N ALA A 979 19.29 -26.12 9.41
CA ALA A 979 18.40 -27.05 8.74
C ALA A 979 19.00 -27.46 7.38
N ALA A 980 18.54 -28.59 6.87
CA ALA A 980 18.87 -29.03 5.52
C ALA A 980 17.59 -29.39 4.76
N TRP A 981 17.56 -29.03 3.47
CA TRP A 981 16.54 -29.48 2.55
C TRP A 981 17.18 -30.28 1.43
N ILE A 982 16.80 -31.54 1.36
CA ILE A 982 17.26 -32.49 0.36
C ILE A 982 16.12 -32.83 -0.58
N VAL A 983 16.39 -32.78 -1.88
CA VAL A 983 15.47 -33.22 -2.94
C VAL A 983 16.14 -34.32 -3.75
N HIS A 984 15.45 -35.42 -4.02
CA HIS A 984 16.01 -36.54 -4.78
C HIS A 984 14.99 -37.20 -5.71
N THR A 985 15.47 -38.10 -6.58
CA THR A 985 14.62 -38.88 -7.50
C THR A 985 14.47 -40.36 -7.12
N VAL A 986 15.21 -40.84 -6.11
CA VAL A 986 15.31 -42.26 -5.74
C VAL A 986 14.01 -42.80 -5.11
N PRO A 987 13.34 -43.81 -5.70
CA PRO A 987 12.21 -44.50 -5.08
C PRO A 987 12.69 -45.42 -3.93
N GLY A 988 11.84 -45.66 -2.93
CA GLY A 988 12.15 -46.56 -1.81
C GLY A 988 13.18 -46.03 -0.83
N PHE A 989 13.45 -44.71 -0.83
CA PHE A 989 14.56 -44.10 -0.09
C PHE A 989 14.16 -42.75 0.53
N PRO A 990 14.73 -42.33 1.68
CA PRO A 990 15.51 -43.15 2.63
C PRO A 990 14.60 -43.98 3.56
N ALA A 991 15.12 -45.09 4.08
CA ALA A 991 14.50 -45.77 5.22
C ALA A 991 14.76 -44.95 6.50
N ALA A 992 13.70 -44.43 7.11
CA ALA A 992 13.80 -43.56 8.28
C ALA A 992 14.22 -44.34 9.55
N LYS A 993 15.16 -43.79 10.34
CA LYS A 993 15.66 -44.38 11.61
C LYS A 993 16.19 -45.82 11.48
N THR A 994 16.83 -46.13 10.35
CA THR A 994 17.59 -47.36 10.15
C THR A 994 19.03 -47.01 9.76
N VAL A 995 19.87 -48.00 9.47
CA VAL A 995 21.14 -47.72 8.79
C VAL A 995 20.90 -47.20 7.36
N TYR A 996 21.88 -46.46 6.81
CA TYR A 996 21.87 -46.05 5.41
C TYR A 996 21.65 -47.27 4.51
N ASN A 997 20.66 -47.19 3.60
CA ASN A 997 20.30 -48.31 2.74
C ASN A 997 19.89 -47.81 1.35
N TRP A 998 20.79 -47.94 0.38
CA TRP A 998 20.54 -47.61 -1.02
C TRP A 998 19.79 -48.75 -1.73
N PRO A 999 18.68 -48.49 -2.45
CA PRO A 999 17.97 -49.53 -3.18
C PRO A 999 18.80 -50.08 -4.35
N LEU A 1000 19.24 -51.36 -4.26
CA LEU A 1000 20.09 -51.98 -5.29
C LEU A 1000 19.50 -51.94 -6.71
N ALA A 1001 18.18 -52.07 -6.83
CA ALA A 1001 17.48 -51.97 -8.12
C ALA A 1001 17.68 -50.63 -8.83
N GLU A 1002 17.98 -49.58 -8.07
CA GLU A 1002 18.18 -48.22 -8.58
C GLU A 1002 19.62 -47.99 -9.07
N ASN A 1003 20.52 -48.98 -8.96
CA ASN A 1003 21.86 -48.90 -9.55
C ASN A 1003 21.84 -48.82 -11.07
N ALA A 1004 20.89 -49.51 -11.71
CA ALA A 1004 20.70 -49.49 -13.16
C ALA A 1004 20.09 -48.18 -13.68
N ARG A 1005 19.69 -47.25 -12.81
CA ARG A 1005 18.91 -46.06 -13.17
C ARG A 1005 19.64 -44.76 -12.82
N GLY A 1006 19.32 -43.72 -13.59
CA GLY A 1006 19.86 -42.37 -13.39
C GLY A 1006 19.10 -41.62 -12.30
N HIS A 1007 19.83 -40.94 -11.40
CA HIS A 1007 19.26 -40.18 -10.29
C HIS A 1007 19.93 -38.82 -10.07
N LEU A 1008 19.15 -37.87 -9.56
CA LEU A 1008 19.61 -36.54 -9.20
C LEU A 1008 19.27 -36.29 -7.74
N LEU A 1009 20.23 -35.75 -7.00
CA LEU A 1009 20.11 -35.39 -5.58
C LEU A 1009 20.63 -33.97 -5.41
N ILE A 1010 19.89 -33.15 -4.67
CA ILE A 1010 20.26 -31.77 -4.35
C ILE A 1010 20.20 -31.62 -2.84
N CYS A 1011 21.31 -31.20 -2.24
CA CYS A 1011 21.40 -30.89 -0.82
C CYS A 1011 21.58 -29.38 -0.66
N LEU A 1012 20.73 -28.77 0.18
CA LEU A 1012 20.79 -27.35 0.51
C LEU A 1012 20.83 -27.20 2.03
N THR A 1013 21.95 -26.73 2.57
CA THR A 1013 22.02 -26.24 3.95
C THR A 1013 21.37 -24.86 4.03
N ILE A 1014 20.47 -24.65 4.98
CA ILE A 1014 19.62 -23.48 5.12
C ILE A 1014 19.37 -23.17 6.60
N SER A 1015 19.06 -21.91 6.92
CA SER A 1015 18.60 -21.56 8.25
C SER A 1015 17.19 -22.09 8.51
N GLU A 1016 16.85 -22.38 9.76
CA GLU A 1016 15.56 -22.94 10.19
C GLU A 1016 14.40 -22.01 9.84
N SER A 1017 14.66 -20.70 9.89
CA SER A 1017 13.74 -19.64 9.48
C SER A 1017 13.21 -19.79 8.03
N GLN A 1018 13.90 -20.56 7.17
CA GLN A 1018 13.51 -20.77 5.78
C GLN A 1018 12.61 -22.00 5.55
N LEU A 1019 12.48 -22.88 6.56
CA LEU A 1019 11.69 -24.11 6.46
C LEU A 1019 10.21 -23.85 6.14
N ASN A 1020 9.62 -22.81 6.74
CA ASN A 1020 8.22 -22.47 6.51
C ASN A 1020 7.96 -22.00 5.06
N ALA A 1021 8.96 -21.40 4.40
CA ALA A 1021 8.86 -21.03 2.98
C ALA A 1021 8.90 -22.28 2.08
N ILE A 1022 9.79 -23.23 2.38
CA ILE A 1022 9.87 -24.52 1.67
C ILE A 1022 8.57 -25.30 1.84
N ALA A 1023 8.05 -25.36 3.07
CA ALA A 1023 6.79 -26.04 3.36
C ALA A 1023 5.60 -25.45 2.62
N ALA A 1024 5.54 -24.11 2.44
CA ALA A 1024 4.49 -23.46 1.66
C ALA A 1024 4.48 -23.90 0.18
N SER A 1025 5.66 -24.19 -0.37
CA SER A 1025 5.82 -24.73 -1.73
C SER A 1025 5.46 -26.22 -1.80
N LEU A 1026 5.94 -27.02 -0.85
CA LEU A 1026 5.65 -28.46 -0.78
C LEU A 1026 4.15 -28.72 -0.58
N LEU A 1027 3.46 -27.94 0.25
CA LEU A 1027 2.02 -28.07 0.50
C LEU A 1027 1.18 -28.03 -0.79
N LEU A 1028 1.61 -27.29 -1.81
CA LEU A 1028 0.90 -27.20 -3.09
C LEU A 1028 1.12 -28.41 -4.00
N VAL A 1029 2.33 -28.99 -3.98
CA VAL A 1029 2.63 -30.19 -4.77
C VAL A 1029 2.15 -31.47 -4.09
N GLN A 1030 1.63 -31.37 -2.85
CA GLN A 1030 0.98 -32.46 -2.11
C GLN A 1030 1.85 -33.74 -2.04
N PRO A 1031 3.08 -33.66 -1.51
CA PRO A 1031 3.96 -34.81 -1.41
C PRO A 1031 3.40 -35.78 -0.36
N VAL A 1032 3.73 -37.06 -0.50
CA VAL A 1032 3.40 -38.06 0.52
C VAL A 1032 4.46 -38.02 1.59
N ILE A 1033 4.07 -37.62 2.79
CA ILE A 1033 4.90 -37.64 3.98
C ILE A 1033 4.71 -39.00 4.63
N TYR A 1034 5.80 -39.76 4.75
CA TYR A 1034 5.78 -41.10 5.35
C TYR A 1034 6.54 -41.14 6.68
N TYR A 1035 7.25 -40.07 7.02
CA TYR A 1035 7.93 -39.92 8.30
C TYR A 1035 7.98 -38.45 8.72
N ASN A 1036 7.73 -38.17 9.99
CA ASN A 1036 7.93 -36.86 10.60
C ASN A 1036 8.11 -37.02 12.11
N ASP A 1037 9.27 -36.62 12.64
CA ASP A 1037 9.51 -36.53 14.07
C ASP A 1037 9.92 -35.12 14.53
N ILE A 1038 9.76 -34.11 13.67
CA ILE A 1038 9.99 -32.71 14.02
C ILE A 1038 8.92 -32.27 15.04
N PRO A 1039 9.30 -31.87 16.27
CA PRO A 1039 8.36 -31.53 17.32
C PRO A 1039 7.66 -30.19 17.04
N GLN A 1040 6.39 -30.10 17.46
CA GLN A 1040 5.58 -28.90 17.25
C GLN A 1040 6.12 -27.64 17.94
N THR A 1041 6.94 -27.80 18.98
CA THR A 1041 7.61 -26.69 19.68
C THR A 1041 8.53 -25.92 18.76
N GLU A 1042 9.30 -26.62 17.93
CA GLU A 1042 10.22 -26.03 16.96
C GLU A 1042 9.48 -25.41 15.76
N THR A 1043 8.29 -25.92 15.45
CA THR A 1043 7.49 -25.47 14.31
C THR A 1043 6.31 -24.58 14.71
N ALA A 1044 6.24 -24.11 15.97
CA ALA A 1044 5.14 -23.30 16.49
C ALA A 1044 4.93 -22.00 15.67
N GLY A 1045 6.02 -21.41 15.19
CA GLY A 1045 6.02 -20.25 14.29
C GLY A 1045 5.84 -20.57 12.79
N MET A 1046 5.69 -21.85 12.41
CA MET A 1046 5.76 -22.33 11.03
C MET A 1046 4.40 -22.90 10.53
N PRO A 1047 3.39 -22.05 10.27
CA PRO A 1047 2.03 -22.51 9.96
C PRO A 1047 1.89 -23.29 8.64
N TYR A 1048 2.80 -23.13 7.68
CA TYR A 1048 2.78 -23.94 6.46
C TYR A 1048 3.45 -25.29 6.68
N PHE A 1049 4.49 -25.34 7.52
CA PHE A 1049 5.11 -26.59 7.93
C PHE A 1049 4.12 -27.47 8.70
N ASN A 1050 3.41 -26.91 9.68
CA ASN A 1050 2.41 -27.67 10.44
C ASN A 1050 1.30 -28.23 9.53
N LYS A 1051 0.83 -27.44 8.56
CA LYS A 1051 -0.14 -27.92 7.57
C LYS A 1051 0.42 -29.03 6.67
N LEU A 1052 1.69 -28.92 6.30
CA LEU A 1052 2.37 -29.93 5.49
C LEU A 1052 2.47 -31.22 6.29
N ALA A 1053 3.01 -31.17 7.52
CA ALA A 1053 3.13 -32.29 8.44
C ALA A 1053 1.78 -32.98 8.74
N GLU A 1054 0.69 -32.21 8.81
CA GLU A 1054 -0.68 -32.71 8.97
C GLU A 1054 -1.30 -33.28 7.66
N GLY A 1055 -0.58 -33.26 6.54
CA GLY A 1055 -1.08 -33.74 5.25
C GLY A 1055 -2.20 -32.89 4.63
N LYS A 1056 -2.35 -31.62 5.03
CA LYS A 1056 -3.45 -30.76 4.57
C LYS A 1056 -3.27 -30.35 3.10
N ILE A 1057 -4.38 -30.33 2.36
CA ILE A 1057 -4.39 -29.95 0.94
C ILE A 1057 -4.95 -28.54 0.74
N PRO A 1058 -4.31 -27.68 -0.09
CA PRO A 1058 -4.86 -26.38 -0.47
C PRO A 1058 -6.11 -26.52 -1.36
N THR A 1059 -7.30 -26.19 -0.85
CA THR A 1059 -8.58 -26.27 -1.59
C THR A 1059 -9.00 -24.97 -2.27
N LEU A 1060 -8.32 -23.86 -1.97
CA LEU A 1060 -8.64 -22.52 -2.46
C LEU A 1060 -7.44 -21.90 -3.18
N PRO A 1061 -7.67 -21.07 -4.23
CA PRO A 1061 -6.60 -20.36 -4.92
C PRO A 1061 -5.88 -19.36 -4.00
N PRO A 1062 -4.58 -19.06 -4.25
CA PRO A 1062 -3.83 -19.39 -5.46
C PRO A 1062 -3.30 -20.83 -5.49
N PHE A 1063 -3.51 -21.52 -6.61
CA PHE A 1063 -3.01 -22.88 -6.89
C PHE A 1063 -1.55 -22.93 -7.35
N THR A 1064 -0.80 -21.85 -7.12
CA THR A 1064 0.60 -21.69 -7.51
C THR A 1064 1.33 -20.88 -6.45
N SER A 1065 2.59 -21.20 -6.17
CA SER A 1065 3.46 -20.48 -5.25
C SER A 1065 4.80 -20.17 -5.90
N ARG A 1066 5.39 -19.06 -5.48
CA ARG A 1066 6.77 -18.70 -5.74
C ARG A 1066 7.41 -18.34 -4.41
N GLN A 1067 8.45 -19.07 -4.04
CA GLN A 1067 9.26 -18.80 -2.85
C GLN A 1067 10.70 -18.52 -3.25
N THR A 1068 11.44 -17.86 -2.37
CA THR A 1068 12.87 -17.62 -2.56
C THR A 1068 13.56 -17.83 -1.23
N ILE A 1069 14.56 -18.70 -1.24
CA ILE A 1069 15.37 -19.09 -0.10
C ILE A 1069 16.85 -18.79 -0.42
N ARG A 1070 17.70 -18.77 0.60
CA ARG A 1070 19.15 -18.61 0.50
C ARG A 1070 19.84 -19.72 1.25
N THR A 1071 20.85 -20.34 0.65
CA THR A 1071 21.67 -21.32 1.35
C THR A 1071 22.47 -20.64 2.46
N GLN A 1072 22.71 -21.39 3.52
CA GLN A 1072 23.49 -20.96 4.67
C GLN A 1072 24.97 -21.21 4.38
N ASP A 1073 25.54 -20.40 3.47
CA ASP A 1073 26.98 -20.33 3.24
C ASP A 1073 27.49 -18.94 3.67
N PRO A 1074 28.40 -18.86 4.66
CA PRO A 1074 28.93 -17.59 5.14
C PRO A 1074 29.81 -16.84 4.12
N ARG A 1075 30.37 -17.54 3.13
CA ARG A 1075 31.26 -16.99 2.11
C ARG A 1075 30.50 -16.66 0.83
N ASN A 1076 29.64 -17.57 0.34
CA ASN A 1076 28.94 -17.42 -0.94
C ASN A 1076 27.49 -17.97 -0.91
N PRO A 1077 26.52 -17.27 -0.31
CA PRO A 1077 25.15 -17.75 -0.22
C PRO A 1077 24.46 -17.80 -1.60
N VAL A 1078 23.93 -18.97 -1.97
CA VAL A 1078 23.21 -19.19 -3.22
C VAL A 1078 21.74 -18.84 -3.04
N THR A 1079 21.19 -18.01 -3.94
CA THR A 1079 19.75 -17.72 -3.95
C THR A 1079 19.00 -18.78 -4.76
N VAL A 1080 18.05 -19.47 -4.14
CA VAL A 1080 17.24 -20.53 -4.77
C VAL A 1080 15.80 -20.03 -4.92
N HIS A 1081 15.27 -20.13 -6.14
CA HIS A 1081 13.87 -19.81 -6.44
C HIS A 1081 13.04 -21.08 -6.58
N ILE A 1082 11.96 -21.19 -5.81
CA ILE A 1082 11.08 -22.36 -5.80
C ILE A 1082 9.76 -21.98 -6.46
N TYR A 1083 9.34 -22.76 -7.45
CA TYR A 1083 8.06 -22.59 -8.14
C TYR A 1083 7.23 -23.86 -7.99
N SER A 1084 6.00 -23.72 -7.51
CA SER A 1084 5.13 -24.85 -7.22
C SER A 1084 3.74 -24.60 -7.77
N LYS A 1085 3.07 -25.67 -8.23
CA LYS A 1085 1.67 -25.63 -8.66
C LYS A 1085 0.93 -26.83 -8.10
N SER A 1086 -0.35 -26.66 -7.80
CA SER A 1086 -1.22 -27.79 -7.48
C SER A 1086 -1.73 -28.48 -8.75
N GLU A 1087 -2.32 -29.66 -8.58
CA GLU A 1087 -3.00 -30.41 -9.65
C GLU A 1087 -4.11 -29.58 -10.31
N SER A 1088 -4.87 -28.80 -9.53
CA SER A 1088 -5.95 -27.95 -10.03
C SER A 1088 -5.45 -26.78 -10.91
N SER A 1089 -4.14 -26.55 -10.96
CA SER A 1089 -3.53 -25.50 -11.76
C SER A 1089 -3.32 -25.91 -13.21
N LYS A 1090 -4.03 -25.23 -14.14
CA LYS A 1090 -3.82 -25.30 -15.60
C LYS A 1090 -2.55 -24.57 -16.10
N TYR A 1091 -1.66 -24.18 -15.19
CA TYR A 1091 -0.42 -23.48 -15.53
C TYR A 1091 0.66 -24.47 -15.96
N GLU A 1092 1.27 -24.22 -17.12
CA GLU A 1092 2.35 -25.02 -17.67
C GLU A 1092 3.69 -24.45 -17.15
N ILE A 1093 4.54 -25.29 -16.55
CA ILE A 1093 5.67 -24.82 -15.73
C ILE A 1093 6.89 -24.44 -16.58
N TYR A 1094 7.13 -25.10 -17.72
CA TYR A 1094 8.34 -24.90 -18.51
C TYR A 1094 8.28 -23.58 -19.30
N LYS A 1095 7.23 -23.36 -20.09
CA LYS A 1095 7.07 -22.16 -20.93
C LYS A 1095 6.54 -20.98 -20.14
N LYS A 1096 5.46 -21.15 -19.37
CA LYS A 1096 4.82 -19.99 -18.72
C LYS A 1096 5.52 -19.54 -17.44
N VAL A 1097 6.32 -20.41 -16.80
CA VAL A 1097 7.07 -20.07 -15.58
C VAL A 1097 8.56 -19.98 -15.88
N ILE A 1098 9.26 -21.08 -16.20
CA ILE A 1098 10.72 -21.08 -16.31
C ILE A 1098 11.22 -20.12 -17.41
N VAL A 1099 10.73 -20.24 -18.65
CA VAL A 1099 11.17 -19.34 -19.76
C VAL A 1099 10.82 -17.87 -19.51
N ASN A 1100 9.62 -17.60 -18.99
CA ASN A 1100 9.17 -16.23 -18.71
C ASN A 1100 9.94 -15.57 -17.55
N VAL A 1101 10.22 -16.32 -16.49
CA VAL A 1101 10.95 -15.85 -15.32
C VAL A 1101 12.43 -15.64 -15.67
N LEU A 1102 13.06 -16.66 -16.25
CA LEU A 1102 14.49 -16.63 -16.53
C LEU A 1102 14.81 -15.69 -17.69
N LYS A 1103 13.83 -15.38 -18.55
CA LYS A 1103 14.00 -14.58 -19.77
C LYS A 1103 15.13 -15.14 -20.66
N LYS A 1104 15.35 -16.46 -20.62
CA LYS A 1104 16.38 -17.21 -21.34
C LYS A 1104 15.80 -18.44 -22.04
N THR A 1105 16.48 -18.89 -23.09
CA THR A 1105 16.26 -20.23 -23.67
C THR A 1105 16.69 -21.28 -22.66
N ILE A 1106 15.98 -22.41 -22.58
CA ILE A 1106 16.34 -23.53 -21.69
C ILE A 1106 16.54 -24.81 -22.49
N LYS A 1107 17.51 -25.63 -22.08
CA LYS A 1107 17.70 -27.02 -22.51
C LYS A 1107 17.09 -27.95 -21.47
N VAL A 1108 16.22 -28.87 -21.88
CA VAL A 1108 15.44 -29.74 -20.98
C VAL A 1108 15.79 -31.21 -21.21
N TRP A 1109 16.05 -31.94 -20.12
CA TRP A 1109 16.16 -33.40 -20.06
C TRP A 1109 14.91 -33.96 -19.39
N SER A 1110 14.10 -34.73 -20.13
CA SER A 1110 12.84 -35.30 -19.62
C SER A 1110 12.26 -36.38 -20.55
N ARG A 1111 11.62 -37.42 -19.99
CA ARG A 1111 10.90 -38.48 -20.74
C ARG A 1111 9.63 -37.91 -21.41
N ARG A 1112 9.35 -38.29 -22.66
CA ARG A 1112 8.31 -37.70 -23.52
C ARG A 1112 7.01 -38.51 -23.55
N ASP A 1113 5.90 -37.83 -23.86
CA ASP A 1113 4.83 -38.41 -24.69
C ASP A 1113 5.14 -38.18 -26.17
N ARG A 1114 4.75 -39.12 -27.05
CA ARG A 1114 5.06 -39.15 -28.50
C ARG A 1114 4.60 -37.90 -29.30
N ILE A 1115 3.93 -36.95 -28.66
CA ILE A 1115 3.24 -35.80 -29.26
C ILE A 1115 4.09 -34.51 -29.27
N LEU A 1116 5.19 -34.44 -28.50
CA LEU A 1116 5.90 -33.17 -28.24
C LEU A 1116 7.12 -32.93 -29.14
N LYS A 1117 7.05 -31.88 -29.99
CA LYS A 1117 8.17 -31.31 -30.76
C LYS A 1117 8.68 -30.02 -30.10
N GLY A 1118 9.99 -29.75 -30.18
CA GLY A 1118 10.58 -28.50 -29.68
C GLY A 1118 9.89 -27.26 -30.27
N VAL A 1119 9.56 -26.28 -29.43
CA VAL A 1119 8.76 -25.11 -29.84
C VAL A 1119 9.70 -24.00 -30.34
N CYS A 1120 9.98 -24.03 -31.65
CA CYS A 1120 10.87 -23.05 -32.31
C CYS A 1120 10.16 -21.90 -33.04
N ARG A 1121 8.83 -21.75 -32.95
CA ARG A 1121 8.09 -20.70 -33.69
C ARG A 1121 7.55 -19.57 -32.78
N GLY A 1122 7.90 -18.32 -33.10
CA GLY A 1122 7.12 -17.12 -32.76
C GLY A 1122 7.55 -16.25 -31.56
N SER A 1123 8.59 -16.62 -30.82
CA SER A 1123 9.20 -15.75 -29.78
C SER A 1123 10.72 -15.92 -29.80
N GLN A 1124 11.50 -14.86 -29.60
CA GLN A 1124 12.99 -14.89 -29.56
C GLN A 1124 13.62 -15.84 -28.50
N ARG A 1125 12.84 -16.61 -27.75
CA ARG A 1125 13.27 -17.50 -26.64
C ARG A 1125 12.58 -18.86 -26.75
N HIS A 1126 13.33 -19.96 -26.60
CA HIS A 1126 12.87 -21.32 -26.91
C HIS A 1126 13.05 -22.32 -25.75
N ILE A 1127 12.31 -23.43 -25.83
CA ILE A 1127 12.59 -24.66 -25.08
C ILE A 1127 13.27 -25.62 -26.06
N ARG A 1128 14.52 -25.98 -25.78
CA ARG A 1128 15.30 -26.97 -26.53
C ARG A 1128 15.31 -28.26 -25.75
N LEU A 1129 15.05 -29.38 -26.41
CA LEU A 1129 15.15 -30.70 -25.80
C LEU A 1129 16.57 -31.23 -25.99
N ILE A 1130 17.14 -31.82 -24.94
CA ILE A 1130 18.40 -32.55 -25.03
C ILE A 1130 18.11 -33.88 -25.74
N LYS A 1131 18.91 -34.22 -26.74
CA LYS A 1131 18.77 -35.48 -27.49
C LYS A 1131 19.28 -36.64 -26.62
N SER A 1132 18.58 -37.78 -26.68
CA SER A 1132 19.00 -39.05 -26.07
C SER A 1132 19.59 -39.96 -27.16
N PRO A 1133 20.69 -40.68 -26.89
CA PRO A 1133 21.49 -40.66 -25.66
C PRO A 1133 22.26 -39.32 -25.49
N ALA A 1134 22.63 -39.00 -24.25
CA ALA A 1134 23.42 -37.81 -23.90
C ALA A 1134 24.58 -38.18 -22.98
N VAL A 1135 25.55 -37.29 -22.90
CA VAL A 1135 26.66 -37.38 -21.93
C VAL A 1135 26.55 -36.20 -20.98
N VAL A 1136 26.47 -36.48 -19.69
CA VAL A 1136 26.63 -35.47 -18.64
C VAL A 1136 28.09 -35.54 -18.20
N VAL A 1137 28.90 -34.60 -18.69
CA VAL A 1137 30.37 -34.60 -18.52
C VAL A 1137 30.98 -35.78 -19.29
N ASP A 1138 31.22 -36.90 -18.62
CA ASP A 1138 31.73 -38.18 -19.13
C ASP A 1138 30.80 -39.36 -18.75
N HIS A 1139 29.67 -39.09 -18.10
CA HIS A 1139 28.67 -40.08 -17.73
C HIS A 1139 27.60 -40.21 -18.83
N ASN A 1140 27.51 -41.40 -19.44
CA ASN A 1140 26.49 -41.70 -20.42
C ASN A 1140 25.11 -41.86 -19.78
N THR A 1141 24.09 -41.28 -20.42
CA THR A 1141 22.70 -41.39 -19.99
C THR A 1141 21.74 -41.49 -21.18
N ASN A 1142 20.59 -42.09 -20.94
CA ASN A 1142 19.52 -42.23 -21.92
C ASN A 1142 18.15 -42.12 -21.21
N LEU A 1143 17.12 -41.75 -21.98
CA LEU A 1143 15.78 -41.52 -21.44
C LEU A 1143 15.10 -42.81 -20.96
N GLU A 1144 15.55 -43.98 -21.38
CA GLU A 1144 15.00 -45.28 -20.99
C GLU A 1144 15.42 -45.67 -19.56
N ALA A 1145 16.66 -45.37 -19.18
CA ALA A 1145 17.26 -45.74 -17.90
C ALA A 1145 17.35 -44.57 -16.90
N ASP A 1146 17.36 -43.32 -17.35
CA ASP A 1146 17.39 -42.13 -16.48
C ASP A 1146 15.97 -41.64 -16.16
N ILE A 1147 15.65 -41.51 -14.88
CA ILE A 1147 14.32 -41.07 -14.40
C ILE A 1147 14.27 -39.61 -13.97
N THR A 1148 15.38 -38.88 -14.11
CA THR A 1148 15.49 -37.49 -13.71
C THR A 1148 14.80 -36.55 -14.69
N ASN A 1149 14.33 -35.40 -14.20
CA ASN A 1149 13.88 -34.30 -15.03
C ASN A 1149 14.55 -33.00 -14.56
N TRP A 1150 15.21 -32.32 -15.49
CA TRP A 1150 15.93 -31.08 -15.17
C TRP A 1150 16.08 -30.20 -16.40
N ALA A 1151 16.38 -28.91 -16.17
CA ALA A 1151 16.61 -27.94 -17.21
C ALA A 1151 17.79 -27.00 -16.89
N VAL A 1152 18.47 -26.53 -17.93
CA VAL A 1152 19.57 -25.56 -17.81
C VAL A 1152 19.36 -24.38 -18.75
N SER A 1153 19.80 -23.18 -18.34
CA SER A 1153 19.71 -21.98 -19.18
C SER A 1153 20.77 -21.94 -20.29
N ASP A 1154 20.43 -21.43 -21.47
CA ASP A 1154 21.31 -21.33 -22.65
C ASP A 1154 21.30 -19.89 -23.24
N PRO A 1155 22.41 -19.12 -23.19
CA PRO A 1155 23.60 -19.35 -22.38
C PRO A 1155 23.35 -19.00 -20.91
N GLY A 1156 23.90 -19.77 -19.97
CA GLY A 1156 23.90 -19.39 -18.56
C GLY A 1156 24.19 -20.51 -17.58
N ASN A 1157 24.26 -20.11 -16.31
CA ASN A 1157 24.67 -20.87 -15.14
C ASN A 1157 23.50 -21.28 -14.22
N ILE A 1158 22.28 -21.35 -14.74
CA ILE A 1158 21.09 -21.69 -13.94
C ILE A 1158 20.70 -23.14 -14.19
N PHE A 1159 20.65 -23.93 -13.11
CA PHE A 1159 20.17 -25.30 -13.09
C PHE A 1159 18.78 -25.37 -12.42
N CYS A 1160 17.86 -26.11 -13.01
CA CYS A 1160 16.50 -26.31 -12.50
C CYS A 1160 16.20 -27.81 -12.35
N HIS A 1161 15.94 -28.26 -11.13
CA HIS A 1161 15.32 -29.57 -10.89
C HIS A 1161 13.80 -29.48 -11.06
N ILE A 1162 13.20 -30.52 -11.64
CA ILE A 1162 11.77 -30.59 -11.90
C ILE A 1162 11.24 -31.96 -11.49
N ASP A 1163 10.14 -31.99 -10.75
CA ASP A 1163 9.58 -33.23 -10.20
C ASP A 1163 8.68 -33.98 -11.21
N LYS A 1164 8.06 -33.27 -12.15
CA LYS A 1164 7.24 -33.84 -13.22
C LYS A 1164 7.90 -33.77 -14.61
N PRO A 1165 7.75 -34.81 -15.44
CA PRO A 1165 8.27 -34.77 -16.80
C PRO A 1165 7.56 -33.72 -17.67
N TYR A 1166 8.18 -33.38 -18.79
CA TYR A 1166 7.66 -32.44 -19.77
C TYR A 1166 6.52 -33.08 -20.57
N PHE A 1167 5.29 -32.85 -20.10
CA PHE A 1167 4.04 -33.19 -20.79
C PHE A 1167 3.22 -31.89 -21.01
N ILE A 1168 2.46 -31.78 -22.12
CA ILE A 1168 1.54 -30.66 -22.36
C ILE A 1168 0.19 -30.91 -21.69
#